data_AF-A0A6P6Y1B1-F1
#
_entry.id   AF-A0A6P6Y1B1-F1
#
_cell.length_a   1.000
_cell.length_b   1.000
_cell.length_c   1.000
_cell.angle_alpha   90.00
_cell.angle_beta   90.00
_cell.angle_gamma   90.00
#
_symmetry.space_group_name_H-M   'P 1'
#
loop_
_entity.id
_entity.type
_entity.pdbx_description
1 polymer ?
#
loop_
_entity_poly.entity_id
_entity_poly.type
_entity_poly.pdbx_seq_one_letter_code
_entity_poly.pdbx_strand_id
1 'polypeptide(L)'
;MASLNKEEIARYSRQMLCPEIGKSGQLRLKSSSVLVVGAGGLGCPSSLYLTAAGIGRLGLIDSDVVETSNLHRQTLHSESTIGQPKTDSAVDRLRQLNSNVKFEKHQVRLSAENAAEIITNYDIVIDGTDNPMARYLISDVCVLLKKPMVSGSALQWEGQLTVYNYDEETPCYRCLFPQPPAPGTVTNCADGGVIGVVPGIIGNIQALEAIKIAAGLKPSYAGKLLLFDGLSGQFRKVELRKRKDDCISCGNNPTITNELIDYNKFCGIQCGSAKKQEIIDPEERVTAEQYKQVIDSNEPHLLIDVRPQLHYDIVKLDNAISVPLGQIIKGNGVDKITELIDEKWDPNSNEKKKIFVMCRRGIASQKAVVELKKRLGAKIDEKNLEIKDVKGGISEWAEKIDPEMPTFLHIINTEDDYNNHFRINQTQILNDPIQIDDKYENLFWFIHISDTHLSYYRDQSRKTDLVDFCRSVIPIIKPSVLVLSGDITDARTKLPLGSEQYRDEWIMYQDVHEQCLKANPDLKWLDIKGNHDTFNSYKNHNNFDNFTVQSNMSSDGRSYLYQYQATDGNRYSFIGADACLKPGVRRPFNFLGQFDENELDKLRKFKQDSLNTTYTIWYGHYPTAAIFNRDSFREIINGPYLCGHYHTIHGLVPNMITTQQQGYLEAETGDWKDYRIFRIVAIDHGLFTFANYYYRPHQQQPLIVITNPRSILHQMEHLEPFWRTANSTHIRTLIFSHRPIINVKAYITKQQKFNPNEFVEKFELKHVHGYLWVSPWSPKKYASGLYFITVITSDDHYSNQLTVPFSLDRSKSEFSFLARLLLRFDFRTITMFLYSWSFLIATLPLIFLRIFTSNEDNYIKYMCNLSRRRYIRKVVFRLFLLSHQDKLFYPIIILPLYSLIGPWFLAYLVSDYVGIVFAWGQFIDGYFLPVGFTFVFSAIFIMIFHLPFMVSLSIIVYLRYVEIETNDQNGNEHTDESPRTRKRNLNRIFKKMYFYALICVILTASQFCAALIFYWAYGFLAFITNFYVWSCPVYLMLIRFALNLDGHDFKPMQNKTTYQSCSTRDNIDEQN
;
A
#
# COMPACT_ATOMS: atom_id res chain seq x y z
N MET A 1 40.26 -32.33 14.77
CA MET A 1 39.46 -31.17 14.31
C MET A 1 38.83 -31.52 12.98
N ALA A 2 37.54 -31.24 12.77
CA ALA A 2 36.91 -31.46 11.48
C ALA A 2 37.63 -30.64 10.40
N SER A 3 37.97 -31.26 9.27
CA SER A 3 38.56 -30.62 8.11
C SER A 3 37.66 -30.81 6.89
N LEU A 4 37.73 -29.87 5.94
CA LEU A 4 37.07 -30.00 4.64
C LEU A 4 38.03 -30.69 3.68
N ASN A 5 37.56 -31.73 2.98
CA ASN A 5 38.31 -32.36 1.91
C ASN A 5 38.24 -31.51 0.62
N LYS A 6 39.00 -31.88 -0.41
CA LYS A 6 39.06 -31.13 -1.69
C LYS A 6 37.69 -31.01 -2.38
N GLU A 7 36.88 -32.05 -2.34
CA GLU A 7 35.55 -32.07 -2.97
C GLU A 7 34.55 -31.18 -2.23
N GLU A 8 34.59 -31.19 -0.90
CA GLU A 8 33.78 -30.31 -0.05
C GLU A 8 34.17 -28.85 -0.23
N ILE A 9 35.47 -28.54 -0.32
CA ILE A 9 35.96 -27.18 -0.61
C ILE A 9 35.44 -26.72 -1.97
N ALA A 10 35.49 -27.57 -3.00
CA ALA A 10 34.98 -27.23 -4.33
C ALA A 10 33.47 -26.99 -4.30
N ARG A 11 32.70 -27.90 -3.69
CA ARG A 11 31.24 -27.85 -3.58
C ARG A 11 30.74 -26.61 -2.82
N TYR A 12 31.35 -26.30 -1.67
CA TYR A 12 30.93 -25.19 -0.81
C TYR A 12 31.70 -23.89 -1.06
N SER A 13 32.54 -23.84 -2.11
CA SER A 13 33.38 -22.68 -2.42
C SER A 13 32.59 -21.37 -2.47
N ARG A 14 31.41 -21.37 -3.11
CA ARG A 14 30.57 -20.17 -3.26
C ARG A 14 30.03 -19.62 -1.95
N GLN A 15 29.59 -20.48 -1.03
CA GLN A 15 29.12 -20.03 0.29
C GLN A 15 30.27 -19.72 1.25
N MET A 16 31.41 -20.40 1.11
CA MET A 16 32.62 -20.08 1.88
C MET A 16 33.24 -18.72 1.50
N LEU A 17 32.95 -18.19 0.31
CA LEU A 17 33.36 -16.83 -0.09
C LEU A 17 32.56 -15.74 0.62
N CYS A 18 31.40 -16.05 1.21
CA CYS A 18 30.68 -15.12 2.07
C CYS A 18 31.46 -14.94 3.38
N PRO A 19 31.96 -13.74 3.72
CA PRO A 19 32.85 -13.52 4.87
C PRO A 19 32.28 -14.00 6.21
N GLU A 20 30.97 -13.88 6.40
CA GLU A 20 30.26 -14.26 7.62
C GLU A 20 30.20 -15.78 7.81
N ILE A 21 30.26 -16.56 6.71
CA ILE A 21 30.34 -18.02 6.76
C ILE A 21 31.82 -18.42 6.78
N GLY A 22 32.57 -18.10 5.73
CA GLY A 22 33.98 -18.48 5.61
C GLY A 22 34.22 -20.00 5.76
N LYS A 23 35.48 -20.38 5.94
CA LYS A 23 35.85 -21.78 6.23
C LYS A 23 35.33 -22.24 7.60
N SER A 24 35.34 -21.36 8.60
CA SER A 24 34.95 -21.68 9.98
C SER A 24 33.45 -21.96 10.10
N GLY A 25 32.59 -21.13 9.49
CA GLY A 25 31.15 -21.35 9.42
C GLY A 25 30.80 -22.62 8.65
N GLN A 26 31.52 -22.93 7.56
CA GLN A 26 31.32 -24.20 6.85
C GLN A 26 31.67 -25.43 7.71
N LEU A 27 32.75 -25.35 8.49
CA LEU A 27 33.09 -26.41 9.44
C LEU A 27 32.03 -26.57 10.53
N ARG A 28 31.44 -25.47 11.00
CA ARG A 28 30.32 -25.51 11.94
C ARG A 28 29.06 -26.12 11.34
N LEU A 29 28.73 -25.80 10.09
CA LEU A 29 27.63 -26.45 9.36
C LEU A 29 27.87 -27.96 9.27
N LYS A 30 29.08 -28.36 8.88
CA LYS A 30 29.48 -29.77 8.80
C LYS A 30 29.46 -30.49 10.15
N SER A 31 29.66 -29.79 11.26
CA SER A 31 29.57 -30.38 12.61
C SER A 31 28.18 -30.33 13.23
N SER A 32 27.25 -29.56 12.65
CA SER A 32 25.91 -29.35 13.21
C SER A 32 24.92 -30.43 12.77
N SER A 33 23.90 -30.63 13.59
CA SER A 33 22.81 -31.57 13.37
C SER A 33 21.46 -30.86 13.44
N VAL A 34 20.61 -31.07 12.44
CA VAL A 34 19.28 -30.44 12.34
C VAL A 34 18.20 -31.52 12.26
N LEU A 35 17.14 -31.39 13.06
CA LEU A 35 15.93 -32.21 12.95
C LEU A 35 14.83 -31.42 12.23
N VAL A 36 14.29 -31.97 11.16
CA VAL A 36 13.12 -31.42 10.46
C VAL A 36 11.89 -32.26 10.82
N VAL A 37 10.95 -31.64 11.52
CA VAL A 37 9.69 -32.27 11.94
C VAL A 37 8.60 -32.00 10.91
N GLY A 38 8.24 -33.05 10.16
CA GLY A 38 7.36 -33.00 9.01
C GLY A 38 8.14 -32.89 7.70
N ALA A 39 7.98 -33.86 6.79
CA ALA A 39 8.52 -33.88 5.44
C ALA A 39 7.48 -33.37 4.42
N GLY A 40 6.68 -32.36 4.82
CA GLY A 40 5.62 -31.76 4.02
C GLY A 40 6.04 -30.50 3.26
N GLY A 41 5.09 -29.60 2.98
CA GLY A 41 5.33 -28.43 2.13
C GLY A 41 6.36 -27.43 2.69
N LEU A 42 6.55 -27.40 4.01
CA LEU A 42 7.58 -26.61 4.70
C LEU A 42 8.90 -27.39 4.83
N GLY A 43 8.81 -28.67 5.18
CA GLY A 43 9.96 -29.53 5.42
C GLY A 43 10.75 -29.88 4.17
N CYS A 44 10.08 -30.07 3.03
CA CYS A 44 10.72 -30.34 1.74
C CYS A 44 11.74 -29.26 1.33
N PRO A 45 11.34 -27.99 1.15
CA PRO A 45 12.27 -26.91 0.80
C PRO A 45 13.34 -26.69 1.89
N SER A 46 12.97 -26.80 3.17
CA SER A 46 13.92 -26.65 4.28
C SER A 46 15.06 -27.67 4.18
N SER A 47 14.70 -28.94 4.02
CA SER A 47 15.65 -30.06 3.96
C SER A 47 16.54 -30.00 2.72
N LEU A 48 15.99 -29.52 1.60
CA LEU A 48 16.74 -29.34 0.35
C LEU A 48 17.91 -28.37 0.53
N TYR A 49 17.65 -27.18 1.04
CA TYR A 49 18.69 -26.16 1.20
C TYR A 49 19.66 -26.46 2.36
N LEU A 50 19.21 -27.11 3.43
CA LEU A 50 20.12 -27.60 4.49
C LEU A 50 21.10 -28.64 3.97
N THR A 51 20.61 -29.56 3.15
CA THR A 51 21.44 -30.59 2.50
C THR A 51 22.42 -29.97 1.52
N ALA A 52 21.96 -29.02 0.69
CA ALA A 52 22.81 -28.29 -0.25
C ALA A 52 23.90 -27.47 0.47
N ALA A 53 23.57 -26.86 1.60
CA ALA A 53 24.50 -26.07 2.42
C ALA A 53 25.56 -26.92 3.15
N GLY A 54 25.40 -28.24 3.17
CA GLY A 54 26.36 -29.16 3.78
C GLY A 54 26.23 -29.27 5.29
N ILE A 55 25.00 -29.32 5.82
CA ILE A 55 24.76 -29.69 7.21
C ILE A 55 25.34 -31.09 7.49
N GLY A 56 25.99 -31.29 8.64
CA GLY A 56 26.65 -32.55 8.97
C GLY A 56 25.70 -33.73 9.08
N ARG A 57 24.58 -33.52 9.79
CA ARG A 57 23.56 -34.52 10.02
C ARG A 57 22.15 -33.92 9.90
N LEU A 58 21.28 -34.58 9.14
CA LEU A 58 19.89 -34.16 8.94
C LEU A 58 18.95 -35.31 9.34
N GLY A 59 18.19 -35.10 10.41
CA GLY A 59 17.09 -35.99 10.79
C GLY A 59 15.79 -35.54 10.14
N LEU A 60 15.03 -36.47 9.55
CA LEU A 60 13.67 -36.22 9.10
C LEU A 60 12.71 -37.12 9.86
N ILE A 61 11.68 -36.51 10.46
CA ILE A 61 10.60 -37.23 11.13
C ILE A 61 9.27 -36.97 10.41
N ASP A 62 8.65 -38.04 9.95
CA ASP A 62 7.31 -38.04 9.36
C ASP A 62 6.75 -39.47 9.41
N SER A 63 5.47 -39.60 9.75
CA SER A 63 4.77 -40.90 9.81
C SER A 63 3.97 -41.21 8.55
N ASP A 64 3.80 -40.24 7.66
CA ASP A 64 2.92 -40.35 6.50
C ASP A 64 3.64 -40.92 5.28
N VAL A 65 2.84 -41.31 4.28
CA VAL A 65 3.28 -41.69 2.95
C VAL A 65 3.08 -40.57 1.93
N VAL A 66 3.77 -40.65 0.80
CA VAL A 66 3.59 -39.71 -0.31
C VAL A 66 2.23 -39.95 -0.97
N GLU A 67 1.49 -38.87 -1.21
CA GLU A 67 0.18 -38.90 -1.88
C GLU A 67 0.19 -37.91 -3.05
N THR A 68 -0.58 -38.20 -4.10
CA THR A 68 -0.72 -37.31 -5.27
C THR A 68 -1.18 -35.90 -4.88
N SER A 69 -2.12 -35.81 -3.93
CA SER A 69 -2.67 -34.57 -3.36
C SER A 69 -1.62 -33.65 -2.72
N ASN A 70 -0.42 -34.17 -2.46
CA ASN A 70 0.66 -33.48 -1.78
C ASN A 70 1.74 -32.94 -2.73
N LEU A 71 1.84 -33.48 -3.94
CA LEU A 71 2.95 -33.20 -4.87
C LEU A 71 3.02 -31.74 -5.31
N HIS A 72 1.89 -31.03 -5.39
CA HIS A 72 1.85 -29.61 -5.78
C HIS A 72 2.59 -28.67 -4.81
N ARG A 73 2.92 -29.14 -3.59
CA ARG A 73 3.62 -28.37 -2.55
C ARG A 73 4.80 -29.08 -1.90
N GLN A 74 4.93 -30.40 -2.05
CA GLN A 74 5.97 -31.23 -1.41
C GLN A 74 7.05 -31.62 -2.42
N THR A 75 7.92 -30.65 -2.74
CA THR A 75 8.85 -30.71 -3.88
C THR A 75 10.00 -31.72 -3.79
N LEU A 76 10.16 -32.42 -2.66
CA LEU A 76 11.09 -33.56 -2.57
C LEU A 76 10.51 -34.86 -3.13
N HIS A 77 9.18 -34.95 -3.25
CA HIS A 77 8.49 -36.15 -3.70
C HIS A 77 8.12 -36.04 -5.18
N SER A 78 7.90 -37.20 -5.79
CA SER A 78 7.49 -37.32 -7.19
C SER A 78 6.36 -38.34 -7.34
N GLU A 79 5.71 -38.33 -8.49
CA GLU A 79 4.67 -39.32 -8.86
C GLU A 79 5.18 -40.76 -8.71
N SER A 80 6.44 -41.01 -9.07
CA SER A 80 7.08 -42.33 -8.92
C SER A 80 7.28 -42.79 -7.46
N THR A 81 7.08 -41.91 -6.48
CA THR A 81 7.26 -42.22 -5.05
C THR A 81 5.94 -42.26 -4.27
N ILE A 82 4.79 -42.13 -4.95
CA ILE A 82 3.47 -42.26 -4.31
C ILE A 82 3.36 -43.59 -3.57
N GLY A 83 2.84 -43.56 -2.35
CA GLY A 83 2.70 -44.71 -1.45
C GLY A 83 3.96 -45.06 -0.63
N GLN A 84 5.13 -44.49 -0.94
CA GLN A 84 6.33 -44.67 -0.12
C GLN A 84 6.28 -43.79 1.13
N PRO A 85 6.91 -44.19 2.25
CA PRO A 85 7.08 -43.30 3.41
C PRO A 85 7.75 -41.98 3.00
N LYS A 86 7.22 -40.84 3.44
CA LYS A 86 7.76 -39.52 3.05
C LYS A 86 9.23 -39.38 3.44
N THR A 87 9.64 -39.90 4.58
CA THR A 87 11.05 -39.86 5.02
C THR A 87 11.98 -40.65 4.10
N ASP A 88 11.52 -41.77 3.51
CA ASP A 88 12.31 -42.55 2.55
C ASP A 88 12.47 -41.78 1.25
N SER A 89 11.35 -41.37 0.64
CA SER A 89 11.34 -40.60 -0.61
C SER A 89 12.19 -39.32 -0.49
N ALA A 90 12.04 -38.58 0.61
CA ALA A 90 12.84 -37.39 0.87
C ALA A 90 14.33 -37.70 1.01
N VAL A 91 14.73 -38.67 1.83
CA VAL A 91 16.15 -38.99 2.05
C VAL A 91 16.82 -39.49 0.77
N ASP A 92 16.13 -40.29 -0.04
CA ASP A 92 16.68 -40.78 -1.30
C ASP A 92 16.92 -39.62 -2.27
N ARG A 93 15.99 -38.65 -2.33
CA ARG A 93 16.18 -37.43 -3.13
C ARG A 93 17.31 -36.54 -2.61
N LEU A 94 17.40 -36.36 -1.29
CA LEU A 94 18.43 -35.52 -0.67
C LEU A 94 19.83 -36.13 -0.77
N ARG A 95 19.94 -37.46 -0.70
CA ARG A 95 21.22 -38.17 -0.87
C ARG A 95 21.78 -38.00 -2.29
N GLN A 96 20.92 -37.93 -3.30
CA GLN A 96 21.32 -37.60 -4.67
C GLN A 96 21.85 -36.16 -4.80
N LEU A 97 21.31 -35.23 -4.00
CA LEU A 97 21.74 -33.83 -3.98
C LEU A 97 23.12 -33.69 -3.32
N ASN A 98 23.31 -34.28 -2.14
CA ASN A 98 24.57 -34.24 -1.42
C ASN A 98 24.74 -35.44 -0.49
N SER A 99 25.52 -36.42 -0.95
CA SER A 99 25.81 -37.67 -0.23
C SER A 99 26.74 -37.50 0.98
N ASN A 100 27.37 -36.34 1.16
CA ASN A 100 28.24 -36.06 2.32
C ASN A 100 27.46 -35.79 3.61
N VAL A 101 26.15 -35.51 3.52
CA VAL A 101 25.28 -35.30 4.69
C VAL A 101 24.84 -36.65 5.27
N LYS A 102 24.92 -36.82 6.60
CA LYS A 102 24.39 -38.01 7.27
C LYS A 102 22.88 -37.85 7.47
N PHE A 103 22.08 -38.68 6.80
CA PHE A 103 20.63 -38.67 6.95
C PHE A 103 20.15 -39.69 7.98
N GLU A 104 19.19 -39.30 8.82
CA GLU A 104 18.50 -40.19 9.75
C GLU A 104 16.99 -40.09 9.56
N LYS A 105 16.34 -41.26 9.47
CA LYS A 105 14.92 -41.39 9.19
C LYS A 105 14.20 -41.79 10.45
N HIS A 106 13.23 -40.99 10.86
CA HIS A 106 12.33 -41.29 11.96
C HIS A 106 10.94 -41.49 11.39
N GLN A 107 10.61 -42.74 11.04
CA GLN A 107 9.30 -43.14 10.52
C GLN A 107 8.28 -43.30 11.64
N VAL A 108 8.17 -42.28 12.48
CA VAL A 108 7.32 -42.29 13.66
C VAL A 108 6.60 -40.96 13.77
N ARG A 109 5.43 -40.98 14.38
CA ARG A 109 4.74 -39.75 14.75
C ARG A 109 5.40 -39.20 16.01
N LEU A 110 5.74 -37.91 16.00
CA LEU A 110 6.25 -37.24 17.19
C LEU A 110 5.16 -37.21 18.28
N SER A 111 5.50 -37.65 19.48
CA SER A 111 4.59 -37.78 20.62
C SER A 111 5.31 -37.43 21.93
N ALA A 112 4.56 -37.23 23.01
CA ALA A 112 5.14 -36.98 24.33
C ALA A 112 6.10 -38.10 24.78
N GLU A 113 5.89 -39.33 24.31
CA GLU A 113 6.68 -40.51 24.68
C GLU A 113 8.06 -40.55 24.00
N ASN A 114 8.17 -40.05 22.77
CA ASN A 114 9.40 -40.15 21.95
C ASN A 114 10.10 -38.81 21.68
N ALA A 115 9.44 -37.67 21.90
CA ALA A 115 9.94 -36.39 21.43
C ALA A 115 11.25 -35.97 22.10
N ALA A 116 11.37 -36.15 23.42
CA ALA A 116 12.58 -35.79 24.15
C ALA A 116 13.79 -36.64 23.74
N GLU A 117 13.59 -37.95 23.56
CA GLU A 117 14.64 -38.88 23.13
C GLU A 117 15.16 -38.51 21.73
N ILE A 118 14.25 -38.26 20.78
CA ILE A 118 14.63 -37.92 19.41
C ILE A 118 15.30 -36.54 19.35
N ILE A 119 14.68 -35.50 19.93
CA ILE A 119 15.14 -34.10 19.83
C ILE A 119 16.49 -33.88 20.53
N THR A 120 16.78 -34.62 21.62
CA THR A 120 18.05 -34.51 22.36
C THR A 120 19.28 -34.65 21.44
N ASN A 121 19.16 -35.49 20.41
CA ASN A 121 20.26 -35.83 19.52
C ASN A 121 20.57 -34.77 18.44
N TYR A 122 19.84 -33.65 18.39
CA TYR A 122 20.00 -32.61 17.38
C TYR A 122 20.31 -31.25 18.00
N ASP A 123 21.00 -30.38 17.26
CA ASP A 123 21.37 -29.04 17.71
C ASP A 123 20.25 -28.02 17.47
N ILE A 124 19.54 -28.15 16.34
CA ILE A 124 18.49 -27.22 15.91
C ILE A 124 17.27 -28.02 15.47
N VAL A 125 16.07 -27.54 15.83
CA VAL A 125 14.80 -28.16 15.41
C VAL A 125 14.06 -27.23 14.46
N ILE A 126 13.61 -27.77 13.33
CA ILE A 126 12.69 -27.11 12.40
C ILE A 126 11.30 -27.71 12.57
N ASP A 127 10.33 -26.88 12.91
CA ASP A 127 8.92 -27.26 12.89
C ASP A 127 8.34 -26.96 11.50
N GLY A 128 8.24 -28.00 10.69
CA GLY A 128 7.58 -28.00 9.38
C GLY A 128 6.18 -28.64 9.44
N THR A 129 5.57 -28.73 10.63
CA THR A 129 4.27 -29.37 10.81
C THR A 129 3.12 -28.42 10.48
N ASP A 130 2.04 -28.97 9.94
CA ASP A 130 0.77 -28.27 9.73
C ASP A 130 -0.22 -28.46 10.90
N ASN A 131 0.27 -28.99 12.02
CA ASN A 131 -0.52 -29.35 13.18
C ASN A 131 -0.14 -28.46 14.38
N PRO A 132 -1.04 -27.58 14.85
CA PRO A 132 -0.81 -26.73 16.02
C PRO A 132 -0.39 -27.51 17.27
N MET A 133 -0.93 -28.71 17.49
CA MET A 133 -0.63 -29.52 18.69
C MET A 133 0.79 -30.07 18.66
N ALA A 134 1.26 -30.48 17.48
CA ALA A 134 2.65 -30.89 17.31
C ALA A 134 3.60 -29.71 17.59
N ARG A 135 3.24 -28.49 17.17
CA ARG A 135 4.01 -27.29 17.45
C ARG A 135 4.13 -26.97 18.95
N TYR A 136 3.07 -27.14 19.73
CA TYR A 136 3.15 -27.01 21.20
C TYR A 136 4.12 -28.02 21.79
N LEU A 137 4.01 -29.30 21.41
CA LEU A 137 4.90 -30.37 21.88
C LEU A 137 6.35 -30.08 21.53
N ILE A 138 6.64 -29.72 20.26
CA ILE A 138 7.99 -29.42 19.80
C ILE A 138 8.56 -28.24 20.60
N SER A 139 7.79 -27.15 20.75
CA SER A 139 8.22 -25.98 21.51
C SER A 139 8.55 -26.33 22.95
N ASP A 140 7.70 -27.09 23.64
CA ASP A 140 7.93 -27.43 25.05
C ASP A 140 9.17 -28.32 25.23
N VAL A 141 9.35 -29.31 24.34
CA VAL A 141 10.56 -30.15 24.36
C VAL A 141 11.82 -29.35 24.03
N CYS A 142 11.74 -28.39 23.10
CA CYS A 142 12.86 -27.52 22.77
C CYS A 142 13.25 -26.64 23.96
N VAL A 143 12.27 -26.11 24.71
CA VAL A 143 12.53 -25.37 25.95
C VAL A 143 13.23 -26.24 26.98
N LEU A 144 12.70 -27.45 27.25
CA LEU A 144 13.28 -28.39 28.22
C LEU A 144 14.73 -28.77 27.89
N LEU A 145 15.00 -29.01 26.61
CA LEU A 145 16.32 -29.44 26.12
C LEU A 145 17.23 -28.28 25.71
N LYS A 146 16.77 -27.03 25.91
CA LYS A 146 17.49 -25.79 25.52
C LYS A 146 17.93 -25.79 24.05
N LYS A 147 17.03 -26.20 23.16
CA LYS A 147 17.26 -26.24 21.72
C LYS A 147 16.56 -25.06 21.02
N PRO A 148 17.23 -24.37 20.07
CA PRO A 148 16.56 -23.40 19.21
C PRO A 148 15.57 -24.08 18.28
N MET A 149 14.39 -23.48 18.14
CA MET A 149 13.32 -23.94 17.28
C MET A 149 13.03 -22.92 16.19
N VAL A 150 13.10 -23.32 14.92
CA VAL A 150 12.69 -22.51 13.77
C VAL A 150 11.30 -22.98 13.31
N SER A 151 10.26 -22.24 13.68
CA SER A 151 8.87 -22.62 13.42
C SER A 151 8.30 -21.84 12.25
N GLY A 152 7.64 -22.57 11.35
CA GLY A 152 6.95 -22.02 10.17
C GLY A 152 5.52 -22.51 10.10
N SER A 153 4.65 -21.71 9.49
CA SER A 153 3.29 -22.13 9.13
C SER A 153 2.84 -21.47 7.85
N ALA A 154 1.96 -22.13 7.10
CA ALA A 154 1.32 -21.55 5.93
C ALA A 154 -0.14 -21.97 5.87
N LEU A 155 -1.01 -21.07 5.42
CA LEU A 155 -2.43 -21.35 5.17
C LEU A 155 -2.89 -20.43 4.03
N GLN A 156 -3.58 -20.97 3.04
CA GLN A 156 -4.03 -20.23 1.86
C GLN A 156 -2.87 -19.49 1.17
N TRP A 157 -2.84 -18.16 1.27
CA TRP A 157 -1.83 -17.26 0.70
C TRP A 157 -0.86 -16.71 1.76
N GLU A 158 -1.07 -17.02 3.03
CA GLU A 158 -0.33 -16.46 4.14
C GLU A 158 0.73 -17.43 4.67
N GLY A 159 1.89 -16.88 5.02
CA GLY A 159 2.99 -17.58 5.65
C GLY A 159 3.44 -16.87 6.92
N GLN A 160 3.89 -17.63 7.91
CA GLN A 160 4.44 -17.10 9.15
C GLN A 160 5.73 -17.83 9.52
N LEU A 161 6.67 -17.11 10.15
CA LEU A 161 7.92 -17.69 10.64
C LEU A 161 8.43 -16.97 11.89
N THR A 162 8.97 -17.73 12.85
CA THR A 162 9.67 -17.20 14.02
C THR A 162 10.75 -18.18 14.47
N VAL A 163 11.84 -17.65 15.05
CA VAL A 163 12.82 -18.44 15.79
C VAL A 163 12.55 -18.30 17.29
N TYR A 164 12.23 -19.42 17.93
CA TYR A 164 11.96 -19.53 19.36
C TYR A 164 13.15 -20.13 20.11
N ASN A 165 13.24 -19.83 21.41
CA ASN A 165 14.19 -20.47 22.33
C ASN A 165 15.67 -20.45 21.84
N TYR A 166 16.08 -19.36 21.18
CA TYR A 166 17.45 -19.20 20.69
C TYR A 166 18.43 -18.75 21.79
N ASP A 167 17.97 -17.84 22.66
CA ASP A 167 18.68 -17.35 23.84
C ASP A 167 17.69 -17.17 25.01
N GLU A 168 18.18 -16.77 26.18
CA GLU A 168 17.36 -16.61 27.40
C GLU A 168 16.29 -15.52 27.29
N GLU A 169 16.42 -14.58 26.35
CA GLU A 169 15.44 -13.50 26.15
C GLU A 169 14.37 -13.86 25.11
N THR A 170 14.66 -14.84 24.25
CA THR A 170 13.78 -15.24 23.15
C THR A 170 12.55 -15.98 23.69
N PRO A 171 11.32 -15.60 23.30
CA PRO A 171 10.12 -16.29 23.76
C PRO A 171 10.07 -17.75 23.30
N CYS A 172 9.32 -18.59 24.02
CA CYS A 172 8.83 -19.87 23.49
C CYS A 172 7.47 -19.67 22.79
N TYR A 173 6.94 -20.70 22.13
CA TYR A 173 5.64 -20.62 21.47
C TYR A 173 4.50 -20.23 22.45
N ARG A 174 4.54 -20.76 23.68
CA ARG A 174 3.55 -20.46 24.73
C ARG A 174 3.60 -19.04 25.27
N CYS A 175 4.71 -18.32 25.13
CA CYS A 175 4.76 -16.90 25.47
C CYS A 175 3.78 -16.09 24.60
N LEU A 176 3.61 -16.51 23.34
CA LEU A 176 2.69 -15.90 22.38
C LEU A 176 1.28 -16.50 22.48
N PHE A 177 1.19 -17.83 22.54
CA PHE A 177 -0.07 -18.58 22.59
C PHE A 177 -0.11 -19.43 23.86
N PRO A 178 -0.58 -18.89 25.00
CA PRO A 178 -0.44 -19.56 26.30
C PRO A 178 -1.18 -20.89 26.40
N GLN A 179 -2.35 -21.01 25.77
CA GLN A 179 -3.20 -22.20 25.83
C GLN A 179 -3.46 -22.79 24.44
N PRO A 180 -3.39 -24.12 24.29
CA PRO A 180 -3.75 -24.78 23.04
C PRO A 180 -5.25 -24.57 22.75
N PRO A 181 -5.62 -24.36 21.48
CA PRO A 181 -7.02 -24.26 21.08
C PRO A 181 -7.75 -25.60 21.24
N ALA A 182 -9.08 -25.55 21.38
CA ALA A 182 -9.90 -26.75 21.56
C ALA A 182 -9.87 -27.67 20.30
N PRO A 183 -10.07 -28.98 20.46
CA PRO A 183 -10.21 -29.93 19.34
C PRO A 183 -11.16 -29.45 18.24
N GLY A 184 -10.67 -29.39 17.00
CA GLY A 184 -11.49 -29.09 15.83
C GLY A 184 -11.84 -27.61 15.63
N THR A 185 -11.30 -26.68 16.43
CA THR A 185 -11.49 -25.23 16.20
C THR A 185 -10.43 -24.62 15.29
N VAL A 186 -9.42 -25.38 14.88
CA VAL A 186 -8.36 -24.93 13.97
C VAL A 186 -8.42 -25.69 12.66
N THR A 187 -8.50 -24.96 11.56
CA THR A 187 -8.42 -25.49 10.20
C THR A 187 -6.97 -25.83 9.87
N ASN A 188 -6.70 -27.08 9.50
CA ASN A 188 -5.41 -27.50 8.96
C ASN A 188 -5.31 -27.15 7.46
N CYS A 189 -4.12 -27.30 6.86
CA CYS A 189 -3.89 -27.01 5.44
C CYS A 189 -4.76 -27.87 4.51
N ALA A 190 -5.05 -29.12 4.89
CA ALA A 190 -5.84 -30.04 4.09
C ALA A 190 -7.34 -29.67 4.04
N ASP A 191 -7.83 -28.97 5.07
CA ASP A 191 -9.21 -28.50 5.18
C ASP A 191 -9.37 -27.03 4.73
N GLY A 192 -8.33 -26.20 4.83
CA GLY A 192 -8.35 -24.77 4.48
C GLY A 192 -7.72 -24.39 3.13
N GLY A 193 -6.97 -25.30 2.50
CA GLY A 193 -6.23 -25.06 1.25
C GLY A 193 -4.94 -24.26 1.45
N VAL A 194 -3.95 -24.46 0.58
CA VAL A 194 -2.68 -23.71 0.59
C VAL A 194 -2.05 -23.66 -0.80
N ILE A 195 -1.55 -22.48 -1.21
CA ILE A 195 -0.79 -22.34 -2.45
C ILE A 195 0.62 -22.87 -2.23
N GLY A 196 1.06 -23.86 -3.02
CA GLY A 196 2.29 -24.61 -2.75
C GLY A 196 3.56 -23.77 -2.66
N VAL A 197 3.61 -22.62 -3.33
CA VAL A 197 4.75 -21.68 -3.27
C VAL A 197 4.88 -21.02 -1.89
N VAL A 198 3.78 -20.80 -1.16
CA VAL A 198 3.79 -20.12 0.15
C VAL A 198 4.56 -20.91 1.22
N PRO A 199 4.24 -22.21 1.50
CA PRO A 199 5.09 -23.01 2.37
C PRO A 199 6.49 -23.25 1.76
N GLY A 200 6.62 -23.22 0.42
CA GLY A 200 7.90 -23.18 -0.27
C GLY A 200 8.81 -22.03 0.20
N ILE A 201 8.30 -20.80 0.17
CA ILE A 201 8.98 -19.59 0.61
C ILE A 201 9.31 -19.67 2.09
N ILE A 202 8.32 -20.00 2.94
CA ILE A 202 8.52 -20.08 4.38
C ILE A 202 9.57 -21.14 4.73
N GLY A 203 9.52 -22.33 4.13
CA GLY A 203 10.51 -23.39 4.37
C GLY A 203 11.93 -23.01 3.91
N ASN A 204 12.08 -22.27 2.81
CA ASN A 204 13.38 -21.72 2.42
C ASN A 204 13.92 -20.74 3.47
N ILE A 205 13.05 -19.92 4.07
CA ILE A 205 13.43 -19.02 5.16
C ILE A 205 13.74 -19.82 6.43
N GLN A 206 13.05 -20.93 6.71
CA GLN A 206 13.38 -21.82 7.84
C GLN A 206 14.80 -22.39 7.68
N ALA A 207 15.15 -22.88 6.49
CA ALA A 207 16.52 -23.31 6.20
C ALA A 207 17.54 -22.19 6.39
N LEU A 208 17.23 -20.98 5.92
CA LEU A 208 18.13 -19.83 6.07
C LEU A 208 18.40 -19.48 7.55
N GLU A 209 17.38 -19.49 8.40
CA GLU A 209 17.56 -19.27 9.85
C GLU A 209 18.37 -20.40 10.50
N ALA A 210 18.08 -21.66 10.16
CA ALA A 210 18.84 -22.79 10.67
C ALA A 210 20.30 -22.78 10.21
N ILE A 211 20.59 -22.41 8.96
CA ILE A 211 21.96 -22.22 8.45
C ILE A 211 22.67 -21.12 9.23
N LYS A 212 22.01 -20.00 9.52
CA LYS A 212 22.59 -18.93 10.34
C LYS A 212 22.96 -19.45 11.72
N ILE A 213 22.04 -20.11 12.40
CA ILE A 213 22.28 -20.67 13.75
C ILE A 213 23.44 -21.67 13.72
N ALA A 214 23.42 -22.64 12.81
CA ALA A 214 24.46 -23.66 12.67
C ALA A 214 25.82 -23.06 12.28
N ALA A 215 25.84 -22.00 11.47
CA ALA A 215 27.04 -21.26 11.12
C ALA A 215 27.51 -20.33 12.25
N GLY A 216 26.87 -20.28 13.42
CA GLY A 216 27.23 -19.42 14.54
C GLY A 216 26.86 -17.94 14.36
N LEU A 217 25.91 -17.65 13.46
CA LEU A 217 25.36 -16.33 13.21
C LEU A 217 24.05 -16.14 13.98
N LYS A 218 23.73 -14.89 14.31
CA LYS A 218 22.46 -14.56 14.95
C LYS A 218 21.29 -14.72 13.95
N PRO A 219 20.23 -15.47 14.29
CA PRO A 219 19.03 -15.54 13.47
C PRO A 219 18.32 -14.18 13.42
N SER A 220 17.73 -13.86 12.26
CA SER A 220 17.06 -12.59 11.99
C SER A 220 15.67 -12.50 12.62
N TYR A 221 15.06 -13.65 12.89
CA TYR A 221 13.70 -13.78 13.42
C TYR A 221 13.65 -14.37 14.83
N ALA A 222 14.75 -14.33 15.59
CA ALA A 222 14.68 -14.53 17.04
C ALA A 222 13.96 -13.35 17.71
N GLY A 223 12.90 -13.65 18.48
CA GLY A 223 12.04 -12.64 19.11
C GLY A 223 11.25 -11.79 18.12
N LYS A 224 11.07 -12.26 16.88
CA LYS A 224 10.41 -11.53 15.79
C LYS A 224 9.55 -12.48 14.95
N LEU A 225 8.31 -12.07 14.65
CA LEU A 225 7.39 -12.78 13.78
C LEU A 225 7.44 -12.20 12.37
N LEU A 226 7.86 -13.02 11.42
CA LEU A 226 7.71 -12.74 10.00
C LEU A 226 6.29 -13.13 9.57
N LEU A 227 5.62 -12.22 8.89
CA LEU A 227 4.36 -12.47 8.19
C LEU A 227 4.60 -12.24 6.70
N PHE A 228 4.23 -13.21 5.88
CA PHE A 228 4.30 -13.15 4.43
C PHE A 228 2.87 -13.23 3.87
N ASP A 229 2.51 -12.25 3.07
CA ASP A 229 1.26 -12.25 2.30
C ASP A 229 1.58 -12.49 0.83
N GLY A 230 1.25 -13.68 0.34
CA GLY A 230 1.48 -14.09 -1.04
C GLY A 230 0.61 -13.37 -2.07
N LEU A 231 -0.49 -12.70 -1.67
CA LEU A 231 -1.33 -11.94 -2.60
C LEU A 231 -0.74 -10.58 -2.92
N SER A 232 -0.30 -9.85 -1.89
CA SER A 232 0.33 -8.54 -2.05
C SER A 232 1.84 -8.61 -2.30
N GLY A 233 2.45 -9.77 -2.05
CA GLY A 233 3.90 -9.97 -2.09
C GLY A 233 4.63 -9.30 -0.91
N GLN A 234 3.91 -8.86 0.12
CA GLN A 234 4.48 -8.14 1.26
C GLN A 234 5.10 -9.08 2.31
N PHE A 235 6.24 -8.67 2.84
CA PHE A 235 6.82 -9.22 4.06
C PHE A 235 6.72 -8.19 5.19
N ARG A 236 6.10 -8.57 6.30
CA ARG A 236 6.00 -7.75 7.51
C ARG A 236 6.74 -8.41 8.65
N LYS A 237 7.41 -7.59 9.47
CA LYS A 237 8.16 -8.05 10.64
C LYS A 237 7.56 -7.42 11.88
N VAL A 238 7.11 -8.26 12.81
CA VAL A 238 6.51 -7.84 14.07
C VAL A 238 7.47 -8.22 15.20
N GLU A 239 7.81 -7.27 16.08
CA GLU A 239 8.59 -7.58 17.28
C GLU A 239 7.72 -8.32 18.29
N LEU A 240 8.22 -9.44 18.81
CA LEU A 240 7.54 -10.23 19.82
C LEU A 240 7.97 -9.75 21.20
N ARG A 241 7.07 -9.91 22.17
CA ARG A 241 7.44 -9.76 23.58
C ARG A 241 8.55 -10.77 23.90
N LYS A 242 9.47 -10.37 24.78
CA LYS A 242 10.49 -11.25 25.33
C LYS A 242 9.85 -12.43 26.08
N ARG A 243 10.68 -13.40 26.46
CA ARG A 243 10.33 -14.47 27.41
C ARG A 243 9.49 -13.92 28.58
N LYS A 244 8.38 -14.58 28.88
CA LYS A 244 7.48 -14.23 29.99
C LYS A 244 7.90 -14.98 31.25
N ASP A 245 8.08 -14.27 32.35
CA ASP A 245 8.48 -14.83 33.65
C ASP A 245 7.44 -15.82 34.21
N ASP A 246 6.17 -15.62 33.91
CA ASP A 246 5.03 -16.44 34.34
C ASP A 246 4.64 -17.54 33.34
N CYS A 247 5.44 -17.75 32.28
CA CYS A 247 5.15 -18.78 31.28
C CYS A 247 5.25 -20.19 31.89
N ILE A 248 4.20 -20.99 31.73
CA ILE A 248 4.16 -22.37 32.27
C ILE A 248 5.22 -23.32 31.69
N SER A 249 5.85 -22.95 30.57
CA SER A 249 6.87 -23.77 29.88
C SER A 249 8.28 -23.22 30.10
N CYS A 250 8.50 -21.94 29.80
CA CYS A 250 9.82 -21.33 29.89
C CYS A 250 9.99 -20.32 31.02
N GLY A 251 8.99 -20.07 31.87
CA GLY A 251 9.05 -19.04 32.92
C GLY A 251 10.05 -19.37 34.04
N ASN A 252 10.02 -18.60 35.13
CA ASN A 252 10.93 -18.80 36.26
C ASN A 252 10.56 -20.02 37.11
N ASN A 253 9.28 -20.40 37.11
CA ASN A 253 8.76 -21.60 37.76
C ASN A 253 7.94 -22.42 36.74
N PRO A 254 8.59 -23.14 35.80
CA PRO A 254 7.88 -23.89 34.77
C PRO A 254 7.15 -25.08 35.39
N THR A 255 5.88 -25.27 35.00
CA THR A 255 5.06 -26.40 35.45
C THR A 255 5.11 -27.57 34.47
N ILE A 256 5.45 -27.31 33.20
CA ILE A 256 5.75 -28.34 32.21
C ILE A 256 7.18 -28.83 32.46
N THR A 257 7.31 -30.04 32.99
CA THR A 257 8.60 -30.67 33.36
C THR A 257 8.83 -31.98 32.59
N ASN A 258 9.33 -33.03 33.25
CA ASN A 258 9.67 -34.33 32.62
C ASN A 258 8.43 -35.12 32.17
N GLU A 259 7.26 -34.84 32.74
CA GLU A 259 5.98 -35.38 32.27
C GLU A 259 5.41 -34.44 31.21
N LEU A 260 5.83 -34.66 29.96
CA LEU A 260 5.29 -33.93 28.81
C LEU A 260 3.78 -34.14 28.72
N ILE A 261 3.05 -33.07 28.48
CA ILE A 261 1.61 -33.13 28.26
C ILE A 261 1.36 -34.00 27.03
N ASP A 262 0.67 -35.13 27.21
CA ASP A 262 0.13 -35.89 26.10
C ASP A 262 -1.02 -35.09 25.50
N TYR A 263 -0.70 -34.18 24.58
CA TYR A 263 -1.66 -33.30 23.91
C TYR A 263 -2.78 -34.06 23.19
N ASN A 264 -2.56 -35.34 22.86
CA ASN A 264 -3.59 -36.20 22.31
C ASN A 264 -4.59 -36.62 23.41
N LYS A 265 -4.13 -37.02 24.61
CA LYS A 265 -5.02 -37.29 25.76
C LYS A 265 -5.63 -36.04 26.40
N PHE A 266 -4.86 -34.98 26.59
CA PHE A 266 -5.27 -33.71 27.22
C PHE A 266 -6.45 -33.06 26.48
N CYS A 267 -6.51 -33.24 25.16
CA CYS A 267 -7.56 -32.74 24.30
C CYS A 267 -8.57 -33.83 23.85
N GLY A 268 -8.48 -35.06 24.35
CA GLY A 268 -9.43 -36.15 24.03
C GLY A 268 -9.33 -36.71 22.59
N ILE A 269 -8.20 -36.53 21.92
CA ILE A 269 -7.95 -37.03 20.55
C ILE A 269 -6.96 -38.20 20.62
N GLN A 270 -7.43 -39.45 20.61
CA GLN A 270 -6.58 -40.58 20.20
C GLN A 270 -6.38 -40.53 18.68
N CYS A 271 -5.27 -39.97 18.21
CA CYS A 271 -4.89 -40.02 16.79
C CYS A 271 -3.82 -41.09 16.56
N GLY A 272 -4.27 -42.33 16.36
CA GLY A 272 -3.47 -43.46 15.89
C GLY A 272 -4.37 -44.41 15.12
N SER A 273 -4.19 -44.48 13.80
CA SER A 273 -5.13 -45.08 12.83
C SER A 273 -6.55 -44.49 12.91
N ALA A 274 -7.27 -44.43 11.81
CA ALA A 274 -8.69 -44.12 11.83
C ALA A 274 -9.46 -45.24 12.56
N LYS A 275 -9.39 -45.31 13.90
CA LYS A 275 -10.51 -45.88 14.64
C LYS A 275 -11.62 -44.85 14.51
N LYS A 276 -12.51 -45.15 13.58
CA LYS A 276 -13.81 -44.49 13.37
C LYS A 276 -14.35 -44.13 14.74
N GLN A 277 -14.28 -42.86 15.10
CA GLN A 277 -15.01 -42.36 16.26
C GLN A 277 -16.48 -42.48 15.83
N GLU A 278 -17.14 -43.55 16.28
CA GLU A 278 -18.55 -43.80 16.06
C GLU A 278 -19.28 -43.00 17.14
N ILE A 279 -19.71 -41.80 16.78
CA ILE A 279 -20.42 -40.83 17.64
C ILE A 279 -21.89 -41.26 17.82
N ILE A 280 -22.38 -42.06 16.87
CA ILE A 280 -23.76 -42.55 16.79
C ILE A 280 -23.77 -44.08 16.74
N ASP A 281 -24.89 -44.69 17.12
CA ASP A 281 -25.02 -46.14 17.19
C ASP A 281 -24.80 -46.82 15.83
N PRO A 282 -24.25 -48.05 15.76
CA PRO A 282 -23.99 -48.75 14.50
C PRO A 282 -25.22 -48.91 13.60
N GLU A 283 -26.41 -48.99 14.20
CA GLU A 283 -27.70 -49.11 13.49
C GLU A 283 -28.13 -47.80 12.79
N GLU A 284 -27.53 -46.67 13.18
CA GLU A 284 -27.76 -45.33 12.64
C GLU A 284 -26.78 -44.99 11.50
N ARG A 285 -25.99 -45.98 11.06
CA ARG A 285 -25.01 -45.85 9.99
C ARG A 285 -25.36 -46.79 8.86
N VAL A 286 -25.28 -46.31 7.63
CA VAL A 286 -25.37 -47.14 6.42
C VAL A 286 -24.08 -47.08 5.63
N THR A 287 -23.69 -48.19 5.02
CA THR A 287 -22.58 -48.22 4.05
C THR A 287 -23.00 -47.56 2.74
N ALA A 288 -22.03 -47.18 1.90
CA ALA A 288 -22.31 -46.60 0.58
C ALA A 288 -23.11 -47.59 -0.28
N GLU A 289 -22.82 -48.88 -0.18
CA GLU A 289 -23.51 -49.99 -0.86
C GLU A 289 -24.96 -50.14 -0.38
N GLN A 290 -25.20 -50.07 0.94
CA GLN A 290 -26.57 -50.10 1.50
C GLN A 290 -27.36 -48.85 1.11
N TYR A 291 -26.72 -47.69 1.08
CA TYR A 291 -27.38 -46.46 0.63
C TYR A 291 -27.70 -46.50 -0.87
N LYS A 292 -26.81 -47.10 -1.69
CA LYS A 292 -27.07 -47.36 -3.11
C LYS A 292 -28.30 -48.25 -3.31
N GLN A 293 -28.49 -49.28 -2.48
CA GLN A 293 -29.71 -50.10 -2.51
C GLN A 293 -30.98 -49.30 -2.22
N VAL A 294 -30.94 -48.33 -1.30
CA VAL A 294 -32.07 -47.43 -1.01
C VAL A 294 -32.39 -46.50 -2.19
N ILE A 295 -31.35 -46.03 -2.90
CA ILE A 295 -31.52 -45.27 -4.15
C ILE A 295 -32.14 -46.16 -5.23
N ASP A 296 -31.65 -47.38 -5.39
CA ASP A 296 -32.10 -48.31 -6.44
C ASP A 296 -33.51 -48.87 -6.18
N SER A 297 -33.93 -48.98 -4.91
CA SER A 297 -35.30 -49.34 -4.53
C SER A 297 -36.31 -48.21 -4.70
N ASN A 298 -35.85 -47.00 -5.04
CA ASN A 298 -36.64 -45.78 -5.21
C ASN A 298 -37.53 -45.46 -3.98
N GLU A 299 -37.07 -45.84 -2.79
CA GLU A 299 -37.76 -45.54 -1.53
C GLU A 299 -37.77 -44.03 -1.26
N PRO A 300 -38.88 -43.46 -0.74
CA PRO A 300 -38.89 -42.05 -0.33
C PRO A 300 -37.85 -41.77 0.77
N HIS A 301 -36.88 -40.91 0.48
CA HIS A 301 -35.87 -40.47 1.45
C HIS A 301 -35.31 -39.08 1.10
N LEU A 302 -34.69 -38.40 2.06
CA LEU A 302 -33.89 -37.19 1.84
C LEU A 302 -32.40 -37.50 1.98
N LEU A 303 -31.59 -36.97 1.06
CA LEU A 303 -30.13 -36.99 1.17
C LEU A 303 -29.62 -35.59 1.50
N ILE A 304 -29.10 -35.40 2.70
CA ILE A 304 -28.57 -34.12 3.17
C ILE A 304 -27.05 -34.15 3.12
N ASP A 305 -26.45 -33.30 2.28
CA ASP A 305 -25.01 -33.11 2.23
C ASP A 305 -24.58 -31.98 3.16
N VAL A 306 -23.76 -32.31 4.15
CA VAL A 306 -23.34 -31.39 5.21
C VAL A 306 -21.96 -30.78 4.99
N ARG A 307 -21.35 -31.02 3.82
CA ARG A 307 -20.07 -30.41 3.44
C ARG A 307 -20.21 -28.89 3.25
N PRO A 308 -19.12 -28.12 3.33
CA PRO A 308 -19.11 -26.73 2.89
C PRO A 308 -19.60 -26.61 1.43
N GLN A 309 -20.29 -25.52 1.11
CA GLN A 309 -20.89 -25.32 -0.22
C GLN A 309 -19.89 -25.53 -1.36
N LEU A 310 -18.67 -25.01 -1.22
CA LEU A 310 -17.59 -25.21 -2.19
C LEU A 310 -17.30 -26.70 -2.47
N HIS A 311 -17.29 -27.56 -1.45
CA HIS A 311 -17.04 -29.00 -1.65
C HIS A 311 -18.23 -29.71 -2.31
N TYR A 312 -19.45 -29.25 -2.03
CA TYR A 312 -20.66 -29.75 -2.66
C TYR A 312 -20.77 -29.32 -4.13
N ASP A 313 -20.39 -28.08 -4.44
CA ASP A 313 -20.40 -27.53 -5.80
C ASP A 313 -19.39 -28.25 -6.72
N ILE A 314 -18.26 -28.70 -6.16
CA ILE A 314 -17.23 -29.45 -6.89
C ILE A 314 -17.70 -30.84 -7.29
N VAL A 315 -18.38 -31.57 -6.39
CA VAL A 315 -18.87 -32.93 -6.63
C VAL A 315 -20.01 -33.26 -5.68
N LYS A 316 -21.13 -33.78 -6.19
CA LYS A 316 -22.33 -34.12 -5.43
C LYS A 316 -22.99 -35.39 -5.99
N LEU A 317 -23.81 -36.03 -5.16
CA LEU A 317 -24.70 -37.09 -5.63
C LEU A 317 -26.00 -36.48 -6.17
N ASP A 318 -26.59 -37.16 -7.13
CA ASP A 318 -27.91 -36.78 -7.65
C ASP A 318 -28.94 -36.81 -6.52
N ASN A 319 -29.78 -35.78 -6.46
CA ASN A 319 -30.80 -35.56 -5.42
C ASN A 319 -30.25 -35.29 -4.00
N ALA A 320 -28.93 -35.12 -3.83
CA ALA A 320 -28.38 -34.57 -2.59
C ALA A 320 -28.82 -33.11 -2.40
N ILE A 321 -29.07 -32.71 -1.16
CA ILE A 321 -29.46 -31.35 -0.80
C ILE A 321 -28.39 -30.77 0.12
N SER A 322 -27.78 -29.66 -0.30
CA SER A 322 -26.76 -28.98 0.51
C SER A 322 -27.40 -28.29 1.73
N VAL A 323 -27.01 -28.76 2.92
CA VAL A 323 -27.27 -28.11 4.21
C VAL A 323 -25.99 -28.22 5.05
N PRO A 324 -25.03 -27.29 4.91
CA PRO A 324 -23.74 -27.37 5.59
C PRO A 324 -23.87 -27.54 7.10
N LEU A 325 -23.01 -28.36 7.73
CA LEU A 325 -23.09 -28.70 9.15
C LEU A 325 -23.24 -27.48 10.08
N GLY A 326 -22.57 -26.36 9.76
CA GLY A 326 -22.67 -25.13 10.54
C GLY A 326 -24.08 -24.53 10.59
N GLN A 327 -24.91 -24.73 9.56
CA GLN A 327 -26.32 -24.30 9.54
C GLN A 327 -27.19 -25.23 10.41
N ILE A 328 -26.93 -26.53 10.39
CA ILE A 328 -27.62 -27.51 11.25
C ILE A 328 -27.36 -27.19 12.73
N ILE A 329 -26.10 -26.92 13.10
CA ILE A 329 -25.71 -26.56 14.48
C ILE A 329 -26.34 -25.22 14.92
N LYS A 330 -26.47 -24.24 14.01
CA LYS A 330 -27.10 -22.95 14.31
C LYS A 330 -28.62 -23.01 14.36
N GLY A 331 -29.24 -24.07 13.84
CA GLY A 331 -30.68 -24.31 13.86
C GLY A 331 -31.40 -23.95 12.56
N ASN A 332 -30.94 -22.94 11.82
CA ASN A 332 -31.57 -22.53 10.55
C ASN A 332 -31.52 -23.62 9.46
N GLY A 333 -30.50 -24.48 9.49
CA GLY A 333 -30.43 -25.64 8.60
C GLY A 333 -31.49 -26.70 8.92
N VAL A 334 -31.96 -26.75 10.17
CA VAL A 334 -33.02 -27.68 10.59
C VAL A 334 -34.37 -27.22 10.07
N ASP A 335 -34.65 -25.91 10.08
CA ASP A 335 -35.92 -25.37 9.55
C ASP A 335 -36.07 -25.70 8.06
N LYS A 336 -35.01 -25.53 7.27
CA LYS A 336 -34.97 -25.94 5.86
C LYS A 336 -35.22 -27.44 5.68
N ILE A 337 -34.68 -28.29 6.56
CA ILE A 337 -34.92 -29.74 6.51
C ILE A 337 -36.38 -30.05 6.90
N THR A 338 -36.97 -29.34 7.85
CA THR A 338 -38.40 -29.48 8.17
C THR A 338 -39.28 -29.14 6.98
N GLU A 339 -39.02 -28.02 6.29
CA GLU A 339 -39.76 -27.64 5.07
C GLU A 339 -39.67 -28.73 3.99
N LEU A 340 -38.49 -29.29 3.77
CA LEU A 340 -38.28 -30.38 2.80
C LEU A 340 -38.98 -31.70 3.20
N ILE A 341 -39.15 -31.93 4.51
CA ILE A 341 -39.93 -33.07 5.00
C ILE A 341 -41.42 -32.84 4.71
N ASP A 342 -41.93 -31.64 4.99
CA ASP A 342 -43.34 -31.28 4.78
C ASP A 342 -43.71 -31.23 3.28
N GLU A 343 -42.76 -30.92 2.40
CA GLU A 343 -42.92 -31.00 0.94
C GLU A 343 -42.98 -32.45 0.43
N LYS A 344 -42.25 -33.37 1.07
CA LYS A 344 -42.05 -34.74 0.57
C LYS A 344 -42.98 -35.78 1.21
N TRP A 345 -43.45 -35.53 2.43
CA TRP A 345 -44.39 -36.39 3.16
C TRP A 345 -45.56 -35.56 3.68
N ASP A 346 -46.78 -36.14 3.69
CA ASP A 346 -47.94 -35.53 4.34
C ASP A 346 -47.68 -35.39 5.86
N PRO A 347 -47.83 -34.19 6.45
CA PRO A 347 -47.67 -33.96 7.88
C PRO A 347 -48.53 -34.88 8.77
N ASN A 348 -49.66 -35.40 8.25
CA ASN A 348 -50.57 -36.30 8.97
C ASN A 348 -50.28 -37.80 8.72
N SER A 349 -49.27 -38.13 7.90
CA SER A 349 -48.89 -39.52 7.63
C SER A 349 -48.00 -40.10 8.73
N ASN A 350 -48.33 -41.32 9.17
CA ASN A 350 -47.51 -42.14 10.08
C ASN A 350 -46.33 -42.83 9.37
N GLU A 351 -46.03 -42.45 8.13
CA GLU A 351 -44.86 -42.96 7.40
C GLU A 351 -43.55 -42.45 8.04
N LYS A 352 -42.58 -43.35 8.16
CA LYS A 352 -41.24 -43.03 8.66
C LYS A 352 -40.50 -42.15 7.65
N LYS A 353 -40.12 -40.95 8.10
CA LYS A 353 -39.37 -39.96 7.31
C LYS A 353 -37.89 -40.31 7.36
N LYS A 354 -37.37 -40.87 6.25
CA LYS A 354 -35.99 -41.34 6.13
C LYS A 354 -35.06 -40.21 5.68
N ILE A 355 -34.02 -39.94 6.45
CA ILE A 355 -33.03 -38.88 6.20
C ILE A 355 -31.63 -39.48 6.26
N PHE A 356 -30.91 -39.42 5.14
CA PHE A 356 -29.52 -39.84 5.03
C PHE A 356 -28.61 -38.63 5.01
N VAL A 357 -27.53 -38.67 5.79
CA VAL A 357 -26.60 -37.55 5.93
C VAL A 357 -25.24 -37.92 5.33
N MET A 358 -24.82 -37.15 4.35
CA MET A 358 -23.57 -37.34 3.61
C MET A 358 -22.56 -36.25 3.98
N CYS A 359 -21.29 -36.63 4.13
CA CYS A 359 -20.20 -35.66 4.19
C CYS A 359 -19.01 -36.15 3.37
N ARG A 360 -17.81 -35.55 3.55
CA ARG A 360 -16.62 -35.98 2.79
C ARG A 360 -16.17 -37.41 3.17
N ARG A 361 -16.06 -37.71 4.47
CA ARG A 361 -15.42 -38.94 5.00
C ARG A 361 -16.25 -39.71 6.05
N GLY A 362 -17.54 -39.42 6.18
CA GLY A 362 -18.40 -40.05 7.21
C GLY A 362 -18.10 -39.64 8.66
N ILE A 363 -17.51 -38.45 8.89
CA ILE A 363 -17.17 -37.92 10.24
C ILE A 363 -18.13 -36.79 10.63
N ALA A 364 -18.22 -35.75 9.80
CA ALA A 364 -19.10 -34.61 10.03
C ALA A 364 -20.59 -34.98 9.94
N SER A 365 -20.92 -35.98 9.12
CA SER A 365 -22.26 -36.54 8.98
C SER A 365 -22.79 -37.07 10.32
N GLN A 366 -21.97 -37.76 11.11
CA GLN A 366 -22.37 -38.27 12.42
C GLN A 366 -22.75 -37.14 13.40
N LYS A 367 -21.99 -36.03 13.42
CA LYS A 367 -22.32 -34.85 14.23
C LYS A 367 -23.64 -34.21 13.79
N ALA A 368 -23.89 -34.17 12.48
CA ALA A 368 -25.17 -33.70 11.96
C ALA A 368 -26.33 -34.61 12.37
N VAL A 369 -26.17 -35.95 12.36
CA VAL A 369 -27.22 -36.88 12.83
C VAL A 369 -27.61 -36.60 14.28
N VAL A 370 -26.64 -36.44 15.19
CA VAL A 370 -26.91 -36.13 16.60
C VAL A 370 -27.71 -34.83 16.75
N GLU A 371 -27.28 -33.78 16.06
CA GLU A 371 -27.93 -32.46 16.16
C GLU A 371 -29.32 -32.46 15.53
N LEU A 372 -29.50 -33.18 14.42
CA LEU A 372 -30.79 -33.34 13.75
C LEU A 372 -31.77 -34.13 14.62
N LYS A 373 -31.36 -35.23 15.25
CA LYS A 373 -32.22 -35.97 16.19
C LYS A 373 -32.70 -35.10 17.33
N LYS A 374 -31.76 -34.37 17.96
CA LYS A 374 -32.08 -33.47 19.07
C LYS A 374 -33.10 -32.39 18.69
N ARG A 375 -32.98 -31.81 17.50
CA ARG A 375 -33.81 -30.66 17.09
C ARG A 375 -35.08 -31.04 16.34
N LEU A 376 -35.03 -32.06 15.48
CA LEU A 376 -36.21 -32.58 14.78
C LEU A 376 -37.07 -33.43 15.71
N GLY A 377 -36.49 -34.17 16.67
CA GLY A 377 -37.24 -34.91 17.69
C GLY A 377 -38.07 -34.02 18.62
N ALA A 378 -37.73 -32.73 18.73
CA ALA A 378 -38.54 -31.73 19.42
C ALA A 378 -39.74 -31.22 18.59
N LYS A 379 -39.76 -31.48 17.28
CA LYS A 379 -40.78 -31.00 16.32
C LYS A 379 -41.64 -32.14 15.72
N ILE A 380 -41.09 -33.34 15.60
CA ILE A 380 -41.70 -34.53 15.00
C ILE A 380 -41.49 -35.69 15.98
N ASP A 381 -42.51 -36.55 16.17
CA ASP A 381 -42.40 -37.75 17.01
C ASP A 381 -41.21 -38.62 16.55
N GLU A 382 -40.30 -38.93 17.48
CA GLU A 382 -39.09 -39.73 17.22
C GLU A 382 -39.41 -41.09 16.59
N LYS A 383 -40.60 -41.65 16.85
CA LYS A 383 -41.05 -42.92 16.23
C LYS A 383 -41.23 -42.83 14.71
N ASN A 384 -41.43 -41.61 14.20
CA ASN A 384 -41.68 -41.31 12.78
C ASN A 384 -40.42 -40.79 12.05
N LEU A 385 -39.26 -40.76 12.71
CA LEU A 385 -38.00 -40.28 12.13
C LEU A 385 -36.95 -41.39 12.06
N GLU A 386 -36.31 -41.52 10.90
CA GLU A 386 -35.15 -42.41 10.71
C GLU A 386 -34.00 -41.60 10.10
N ILE A 387 -33.04 -41.20 10.93
CA ILE A 387 -31.89 -40.38 10.51
C ILE A 387 -30.63 -41.21 10.57
N LYS A 388 -29.96 -41.39 9.42
CA LYS A 388 -28.77 -42.21 9.29
C LYS A 388 -27.63 -41.49 8.59
N ASP A 389 -26.39 -41.78 8.96
CA ASP A 389 -25.20 -41.27 8.26
C ASP A 389 -24.69 -42.26 7.22
N VAL A 390 -24.09 -41.77 6.13
CA VAL A 390 -23.43 -42.63 5.14
C VAL A 390 -21.95 -42.78 5.51
N LYS A 391 -21.56 -44.01 5.84
CA LYS A 391 -20.21 -44.40 6.24
C LYS A 391 -19.21 -44.09 5.12
N GLY A 392 -18.10 -43.47 5.50
CA GLY A 392 -17.04 -43.04 4.58
C GLY A 392 -17.38 -41.87 3.65
N GLY A 393 -18.63 -41.40 3.67
CA GLY A 393 -19.06 -40.23 2.93
C GLY A 393 -18.96 -40.41 1.41
N ILE A 394 -18.88 -39.28 0.70
CA ILE A 394 -18.77 -39.27 -0.77
C ILE A 394 -17.44 -39.85 -1.27
N SER A 395 -16.40 -39.89 -0.44
CA SER A 395 -15.13 -40.53 -0.79
C SER A 395 -15.25 -42.05 -0.90
N GLU A 396 -15.92 -42.72 0.04
CA GLU A 396 -16.18 -44.16 -0.05
C GLU A 396 -17.20 -44.48 -1.15
N TRP A 397 -18.15 -43.57 -1.41
CA TRP A 397 -19.05 -43.67 -2.57
C TRP A 397 -18.28 -43.69 -3.90
N ALA A 398 -17.39 -42.72 -4.11
CA ALA A 398 -16.59 -42.66 -5.33
C ALA A 398 -15.63 -43.86 -5.45
N GLU A 399 -15.10 -44.39 -4.35
CA GLU A 399 -14.21 -45.55 -4.41
C GLU A 399 -14.96 -46.85 -4.78
N LYS A 400 -16.18 -47.05 -4.25
CA LYS A 400 -16.84 -48.35 -4.29
C LYS A 400 -18.07 -48.44 -5.18
N ILE A 401 -18.77 -47.34 -5.42
CA ILE A 401 -20.05 -47.30 -6.14
C ILE A 401 -19.87 -46.66 -7.51
N ASP A 402 -19.19 -45.52 -7.56
CA ASP A 402 -18.97 -44.76 -8.80
C ASP A 402 -17.50 -44.34 -8.94
N PRO A 403 -16.62 -45.26 -9.42
CA PRO A 403 -15.20 -44.99 -9.64
C PRO A 403 -14.91 -43.88 -10.66
N GLU A 404 -15.86 -43.60 -11.54
CA GLU A 404 -15.79 -42.50 -12.52
C GLU A 404 -16.20 -41.16 -11.90
N MET A 405 -16.83 -41.18 -10.71
CA MET A 405 -17.18 -39.97 -9.97
C MET A 405 -15.90 -39.18 -9.69
N PRO A 406 -15.84 -37.91 -10.08
CA PRO A 406 -14.61 -37.17 -9.96
C PRO A 406 -14.33 -36.90 -8.49
N THR A 407 -13.34 -37.61 -7.95
CA THR A 407 -12.84 -37.35 -6.60
C THR A 407 -12.06 -36.03 -6.60
N PHE A 408 -11.88 -35.43 -5.43
CA PHE A 408 -11.11 -34.18 -5.24
C PHE A 408 -9.70 -34.20 -5.87
N LEU A 409 -9.20 -35.37 -6.29
CA LEU A 409 -7.94 -35.58 -7.01
C LEU A 409 -8.00 -35.37 -8.54
N HIS A 410 -9.17 -35.38 -9.19
CA HIS A 410 -9.26 -35.39 -10.67
C HIS A 410 -9.70 -34.06 -11.33
N ILE A 411 -10.26 -33.09 -10.59
CA ILE A 411 -10.97 -31.93 -11.19
C ILE A 411 -10.07 -30.70 -11.45
N ILE A 412 -8.75 -30.79 -11.22
CA ILE A 412 -7.88 -29.60 -11.32
C ILE A 412 -7.54 -29.19 -12.77
N ASN A 413 -7.97 -29.92 -13.81
CA ASN A 413 -7.48 -29.68 -15.18
C ASN A 413 -8.47 -29.11 -16.22
N THR A 414 -9.70 -28.72 -15.89
CA THR A 414 -10.65 -28.30 -16.96
C THR A 414 -11.48 -27.03 -16.75
N GLU A 415 -11.32 -26.24 -15.68
CA GLU A 415 -12.13 -25.01 -15.50
C GLU A 415 -11.36 -23.79 -14.98
N ASP A 416 -10.03 -23.76 -15.18
CA ASP A 416 -9.18 -22.67 -14.70
C ASP A 416 -9.38 -21.31 -15.41
N ASP A 417 -10.25 -21.22 -16.42
CA ASP A 417 -10.37 -20.01 -17.26
C ASP A 417 -11.68 -19.21 -17.11
N TYR A 418 -12.63 -19.63 -16.27
CA TYR A 418 -13.88 -18.87 -16.09
C TYR A 418 -14.15 -18.36 -14.66
N ASN A 419 -13.64 -19.02 -13.62
CA ASN A 419 -13.94 -18.66 -12.22
C ASN A 419 -12.76 -18.04 -11.44
N ASN A 420 -11.56 -17.99 -12.01
CA ASN A 420 -10.37 -17.44 -11.31
C ASN A 420 -10.41 -15.91 -11.12
N HIS A 421 -11.38 -15.20 -11.70
CA HIS A 421 -11.51 -13.74 -11.56
C HIS A 421 -12.44 -13.26 -10.44
N PHE A 422 -13.19 -14.15 -9.78
CA PHE A 422 -14.14 -13.77 -8.73
C PHE A 422 -13.81 -14.45 -7.39
N ARG A 423 -12.79 -13.94 -6.68
CA ARG A 423 -12.57 -14.32 -5.28
C ARG A 423 -13.59 -13.65 -4.38
N ILE A 424 -14.70 -14.33 -4.16
CA ILE A 424 -15.67 -13.96 -3.14
C ILE A 424 -16.01 -15.20 -2.33
N ASN A 425 -16.07 -15.04 -1.02
CA ASN A 425 -16.68 -16.02 -0.14
C ASN A 425 -18.14 -16.21 -0.60
N GLN A 426 -18.51 -17.33 -1.24
CA GLN A 426 -19.91 -17.60 -1.63
C GLN A 426 -20.88 -17.41 -0.44
N THR A 427 -20.41 -17.63 0.78
CA THR A 427 -21.15 -17.36 2.03
C THR A 427 -21.45 -15.87 2.26
N GLN A 428 -20.56 -14.96 1.84
CA GLN A 428 -20.79 -13.52 1.88
C GLN A 428 -21.77 -13.07 0.78
N ILE A 429 -21.75 -13.69 -0.41
CA ILE A 429 -22.75 -13.44 -1.46
C ILE A 429 -24.14 -13.92 -1.03
N LEU A 430 -24.23 -15.15 -0.50
CA LEU A 430 -25.50 -15.76 -0.11
C LEU A 430 -26.10 -15.15 1.17
N ASN A 431 -25.27 -14.56 2.03
CA ASN A 431 -25.71 -13.86 3.24
C ASN A 431 -25.78 -12.34 3.07
N ASP A 432 -25.57 -11.80 1.87
CA ASP A 432 -25.77 -10.36 1.62
C ASP A 432 -27.27 -10.11 1.41
N PRO A 433 -27.99 -9.55 2.39
CA PRO A 433 -29.43 -9.32 2.24
C PRO A 433 -29.72 -8.18 1.25
N ILE A 434 -28.69 -7.44 0.84
CA ILE A 434 -28.80 -6.25 0.02
C ILE A 434 -28.59 -6.63 -1.45
N GLN A 435 -29.68 -6.61 -2.21
CA GLN A 435 -29.67 -6.80 -3.66
C GLN A 435 -29.94 -5.47 -4.35
N ILE A 436 -29.15 -5.14 -5.37
CA ILE A 436 -29.39 -3.95 -6.20
C ILE A 436 -30.51 -4.26 -7.20
N ASP A 437 -31.68 -3.70 -6.95
CA ASP A 437 -32.91 -3.87 -7.74
C ASP A 437 -33.42 -2.54 -8.31
N ASP A 438 -34.72 -2.44 -8.59
CA ASP A 438 -35.38 -1.23 -9.09
C ASP A 438 -35.90 -0.30 -7.98
N LYS A 439 -35.78 -0.66 -6.69
CA LYS A 439 -36.36 0.10 -5.58
C LYS A 439 -35.57 1.35 -5.19
N TYR A 440 -36.25 2.30 -4.55
CA TYR A 440 -35.67 3.58 -4.12
C TYR A 440 -34.95 3.52 -2.75
N GLU A 441 -34.88 2.35 -2.12
CA GLU A 441 -34.32 2.18 -0.77
C GLU A 441 -32.78 2.15 -0.79
N ASN A 442 -32.16 2.33 0.38
CA ASN A 442 -30.70 2.27 0.59
C ASN A 442 -29.89 3.23 -0.30
N LEU A 443 -30.43 4.42 -0.53
CA LEU A 443 -29.86 5.44 -1.39
C LEU A 443 -29.61 6.73 -0.61
N PHE A 444 -28.37 7.20 -0.60
CA PHE A 444 -27.97 8.45 0.02
C PHE A 444 -27.08 9.26 -0.91
N TRP A 445 -27.26 10.57 -0.97
CA TRP A 445 -26.37 11.45 -1.72
C TRP A 445 -26.14 12.78 -0.99
N PHE A 446 -24.97 13.35 -1.25
CA PHE A 446 -24.55 14.63 -0.70
C PHE A 446 -23.70 15.39 -1.72
N ILE A 447 -23.45 16.67 -1.44
CA ILE A 447 -22.61 17.51 -2.29
C ILE A 447 -21.28 17.79 -1.60
N HIS A 448 -20.21 17.77 -2.39
CA HIS A 448 -18.87 18.17 -1.95
C HIS A 448 -18.34 19.30 -2.83
N ILE A 449 -17.91 20.39 -2.20
CA ILE A 449 -17.24 21.53 -2.83
C ILE A 449 -15.89 21.69 -2.14
N SER A 450 -14.85 22.00 -2.92
CA SER A 450 -13.51 22.26 -2.39
C SER A 450 -13.01 23.65 -2.77
N ASP A 451 -12.26 24.28 -1.87
CA ASP A 451 -11.47 25.50 -2.07
C ASP A 451 -12.23 26.64 -2.79
N THR A 452 -13.08 27.36 -2.05
CA THR A 452 -13.89 28.46 -2.60
C THR A 452 -13.11 29.75 -2.79
N HIS A 453 -12.08 30.00 -1.97
CA HIS A 453 -11.27 31.21 -1.98
C HIS A 453 -12.10 32.48 -2.17
N LEU A 454 -13.11 32.67 -1.32
CA LEU A 454 -13.88 33.90 -1.29
C LEU A 454 -12.91 35.05 -1.08
N SER A 455 -12.85 35.93 -2.08
CA SER A 455 -11.80 36.93 -2.19
C SER A 455 -12.39 38.32 -2.20
N TYR A 456 -11.86 39.18 -1.34
CA TYR A 456 -12.23 40.59 -1.36
C TYR A 456 -11.64 41.31 -2.57
N TYR A 457 -10.41 40.97 -2.96
CA TYR A 457 -9.62 41.73 -3.94
C TYR A 457 -9.60 41.17 -5.37
N ARG A 458 -9.70 39.84 -5.55
CA ARG A 458 -9.36 39.22 -6.84
C ARG A 458 -10.58 38.93 -7.70
N ASP A 459 -11.47 38.09 -7.20
CA ASP A 459 -12.63 37.63 -7.94
C ASP A 459 -13.84 37.55 -7.02
N GLN A 460 -14.64 38.62 -7.04
CA GLN A 460 -15.86 38.72 -6.25
C GLN A 460 -17.00 37.86 -6.80
N SER A 461 -16.90 37.38 -8.06
CA SER A 461 -17.93 36.51 -8.66
C SER A 461 -18.04 35.16 -7.95
N ARG A 462 -16.96 34.69 -7.31
CA ARG A 462 -16.94 33.43 -6.53
C ARG A 462 -18.06 33.36 -5.50
N LYS A 463 -18.34 34.48 -4.84
CA LYS A 463 -19.42 34.62 -3.86
C LYS A 463 -20.78 34.56 -4.55
N THR A 464 -21.00 35.40 -5.56
CA THR A 464 -22.29 35.49 -6.24
C THR A 464 -22.67 34.18 -6.92
N ASP A 465 -21.70 33.51 -7.53
CA ASP A 465 -21.89 32.20 -8.16
C ASP A 465 -22.26 31.12 -7.14
N LEU A 466 -21.65 31.15 -5.95
CA LEU A 466 -21.92 30.16 -4.89
C LEU A 466 -23.30 30.38 -4.26
N VAL A 467 -23.71 31.64 -4.08
CA VAL A 467 -25.07 31.99 -3.68
C VAL A 467 -26.08 31.55 -4.74
N ASP A 468 -25.81 31.81 -6.02
CA ASP A 468 -26.71 31.37 -7.08
C ASP A 468 -26.78 29.84 -7.13
N PHE A 469 -25.66 29.13 -7.06
CA PHE A 469 -25.62 27.68 -6.97
C PHE A 469 -26.49 27.13 -5.82
N CYS A 470 -26.42 27.77 -4.65
CA CYS A 470 -27.29 27.44 -3.51
C CYS A 470 -28.79 27.66 -3.77
N ARG A 471 -29.15 28.58 -4.66
CA ARG A 471 -30.55 28.90 -5.01
C ARG A 471 -31.06 28.15 -6.23
N SER A 472 -30.17 27.84 -7.17
CA SER A 472 -30.52 27.25 -8.45
C SER A 472 -30.27 25.75 -8.45
N VAL A 473 -29.14 25.27 -7.94
CA VAL A 473 -28.75 23.85 -8.06
C VAL A 473 -29.14 23.02 -6.85
N ILE A 474 -28.91 23.51 -5.62
CA ILE A 474 -29.23 22.76 -4.39
C ILE A 474 -30.72 22.34 -4.33
N PRO A 475 -31.70 23.20 -4.66
CA PRO A 475 -33.11 22.79 -4.62
C PRO A 475 -33.47 21.69 -5.64
N ILE A 476 -32.67 21.51 -6.69
CA ILE A 476 -32.86 20.42 -7.66
C ILE A 476 -32.36 19.11 -7.04
N ILE A 477 -31.13 19.11 -6.52
CA ILE A 477 -30.46 17.91 -6.02
C ILE A 477 -31.05 17.48 -4.68
N LYS A 478 -31.50 18.43 -3.87
CA LYS A 478 -32.00 18.25 -2.49
C LYS A 478 -31.09 17.34 -1.65
N PRO A 479 -29.79 17.62 -1.55
CA PRO A 479 -28.88 16.82 -0.74
C PRO A 479 -29.19 17.03 0.76
N SER A 480 -29.00 15.99 1.57
CA SER A 480 -29.13 16.13 3.03
C SER A 480 -27.93 16.83 3.67
N VAL A 481 -26.74 16.69 3.05
CA VAL A 481 -25.48 17.23 3.55
C VAL A 481 -24.76 17.95 2.40
N LEU A 482 -24.15 19.09 2.71
CA LEU A 482 -23.15 19.75 1.88
C LEU A 482 -21.85 19.83 2.67
N VAL A 483 -20.78 19.30 2.09
CA VAL A 483 -19.42 19.35 2.61
C VAL A 483 -18.64 20.40 1.83
N LEU A 484 -18.10 21.39 2.53
CA LEU A 484 -17.15 22.37 2.02
C LEU A 484 -15.77 22.09 2.60
N SER A 485 -14.79 21.73 1.77
CA SER A 485 -13.43 21.44 2.23
C SER A 485 -12.39 22.42 1.73
N GLY A 486 -11.53 22.88 2.63
CA GLY A 486 -10.36 23.67 2.26
C GLY A 486 -10.67 25.12 1.93
N ASP A 487 -9.60 25.87 1.67
CA ASP A 487 -9.49 27.33 1.56
C ASP A 487 -10.81 28.05 1.29
N ILE A 488 -11.50 28.41 2.38
CA ILE A 488 -12.79 29.11 2.32
C ILE A 488 -12.56 30.56 1.89
N THR A 489 -11.53 31.18 2.46
CA THR A 489 -11.10 32.56 2.18
C THR A 489 -9.86 32.59 1.31
N ASP A 490 -9.69 33.64 0.52
CA ASP A 490 -8.48 33.78 -0.30
C ASP A 490 -7.29 34.27 0.53
N ALA A 491 -7.50 35.13 1.54
CA ALA A 491 -6.48 35.57 2.50
C ALA A 491 -5.14 36.01 1.84
N ARG A 492 -5.25 36.61 0.65
CA ARG A 492 -4.12 37.10 -0.17
C ARG A 492 -4.16 38.62 -0.23
N THR A 493 -2.99 39.23 -0.04
CA THR A 493 -2.87 40.69 -0.19
C THR A 493 -2.75 41.09 -1.66
N LYS A 494 -2.74 42.41 -1.92
CA LYS A 494 -2.45 42.97 -3.26
C LYS A 494 -1.00 42.69 -3.71
N LEU A 495 -0.09 42.45 -2.77
CA LEU A 495 1.31 42.18 -3.08
C LEU A 495 1.48 40.70 -3.53
N PRO A 496 2.41 40.42 -4.47
CA PRO A 496 2.74 39.05 -4.84
C PRO A 496 3.18 38.25 -3.61
N LEU A 497 2.57 37.09 -3.38
CA LEU A 497 2.85 36.18 -2.25
C LEU A 497 2.61 36.72 -0.83
N GLY A 498 2.10 37.95 -0.67
CA GLY A 498 1.60 38.40 0.61
C GLY A 498 0.33 37.64 1.02
N SER A 499 0.18 37.37 2.31
CA SER A 499 -1.00 36.70 2.87
C SER A 499 -1.37 37.25 4.25
N GLU A 500 -2.66 37.49 4.47
CA GLU A 500 -3.23 38.04 5.71
C GLU A 500 -4.73 37.69 5.79
N GLN A 501 -5.30 37.64 7.00
CA GLN A 501 -6.74 37.45 7.21
C GLN A 501 -7.52 38.75 7.01
N TYR A 502 -8.57 38.69 6.20
CA TYR A 502 -9.52 39.79 6.01
C TYR A 502 -10.87 39.43 6.58
N ARG A 503 -11.38 40.23 7.53
CA ARG A 503 -12.70 40.02 8.13
C ARG A 503 -13.83 40.07 7.09
N ASP A 504 -13.68 40.89 6.05
CA ASP A 504 -14.69 41.02 4.99
C ASP A 504 -14.89 39.72 4.21
N GLU A 505 -13.83 38.92 4.00
CA GLU A 505 -13.94 37.60 3.34
C GLU A 505 -14.76 36.62 4.20
N TRP A 506 -14.60 36.68 5.52
CA TRP A 506 -15.39 35.90 6.47
C TRP A 506 -16.85 36.35 6.55
N ILE A 507 -17.11 37.66 6.47
CA ILE A 507 -18.47 38.19 6.35
C ILE A 507 -19.13 37.72 5.04
N MET A 508 -18.37 37.67 3.94
CA MET A 508 -18.86 37.09 2.69
C MET A 508 -19.22 35.61 2.83
N TYR A 509 -18.39 34.83 3.53
CA TYR A 509 -18.66 33.43 3.80
C TYR A 509 -19.95 33.25 4.64
N GLN A 510 -20.09 34.00 5.73
CA GLN A 510 -21.28 33.96 6.57
C GLN A 510 -22.54 34.30 5.76
N ASP A 511 -22.48 35.32 4.92
CA ASP A 511 -23.59 35.71 4.04
C ASP A 511 -23.95 34.60 3.05
N VAL A 512 -22.97 33.91 2.46
CA VAL A 512 -23.21 32.72 1.60
C VAL A 512 -23.91 31.63 2.40
N HIS A 513 -23.38 31.29 3.57
CA HIS A 513 -23.90 30.24 4.44
C HIS A 513 -25.35 30.51 4.85
N GLU A 514 -25.65 31.72 5.34
CA GLU A 514 -26.99 32.14 5.75
C GLU A 514 -27.97 32.14 4.57
N GLN A 515 -27.57 32.67 3.41
CA GLN A 515 -28.42 32.66 2.22
C GLN A 515 -28.70 31.24 1.71
N CYS A 516 -27.72 30.34 1.81
CA CYS A 516 -27.89 28.95 1.40
C CYS A 516 -28.86 28.21 2.31
N LEU A 517 -28.70 28.32 3.63
CA LEU A 517 -29.61 27.70 4.60
C LEU A 517 -31.00 28.33 4.59
N LYS A 518 -31.11 29.64 4.33
CA LYS A 518 -32.42 30.29 4.13
C LYS A 518 -33.16 29.73 2.91
N ALA A 519 -32.44 29.44 1.83
CA ALA A 519 -33.02 28.84 0.64
C ALA A 519 -33.28 27.33 0.81
N ASN A 520 -32.52 26.65 1.68
CA ASN A 520 -32.56 25.20 1.88
C ASN A 520 -32.50 24.87 3.39
N PRO A 521 -33.60 25.05 4.14
CA PRO A 521 -33.59 24.96 5.61
C PRO A 521 -33.18 23.59 6.16
N ASP A 522 -33.49 22.52 5.43
CA ASP A 522 -33.20 21.13 5.85
C ASP A 522 -31.76 20.69 5.53
N LEU A 523 -30.98 21.52 4.82
CA LEU A 523 -29.61 21.19 4.43
C LEU A 523 -28.66 21.27 5.62
N LYS A 524 -27.89 20.21 5.88
CA LYS A 524 -26.76 20.30 6.80
C LYS A 524 -25.50 20.80 6.09
N TRP A 525 -25.00 21.96 6.50
CA TRP A 525 -23.71 22.50 6.05
C TRP A 525 -22.58 22.06 6.97
N LEU A 526 -21.53 21.47 6.40
CA LEU A 526 -20.30 21.06 7.08
C LEU A 526 -19.10 21.73 6.39
N ASP A 527 -18.23 22.39 7.16
CA ASP A 527 -17.01 23.01 6.64
C ASP A 527 -15.75 22.44 7.32
N ILE A 528 -14.62 22.50 6.63
CA ILE A 528 -13.29 22.25 7.21
C ILE A 528 -12.29 23.23 6.60
N LYS A 529 -11.49 23.89 7.44
CA LYS A 529 -10.57 24.94 7.02
C LYS A 529 -9.41 24.44 6.16
N GLY A 530 -8.95 25.33 5.29
CA GLY A 530 -7.71 25.17 4.55
C GLY A 530 -6.56 26.00 5.10
N ASN A 531 -5.42 25.92 4.43
CA ASN A 531 -4.21 26.59 4.87
C ASN A 531 -4.32 28.12 4.72
N HIS A 532 -5.09 28.60 3.75
CA HIS A 532 -5.38 30.02 3.58
C HIS A 532 -6.18 30.61 4.74
N ASP A 533 -7.14 29.85 5.27
CA ASP A 533 -8.00 30.27 6.38
C ASP A 533 -7.21 30.44 7.69
N THR A 534 -6.00 29.90 7.75
CA THR A 534 -5.09 30.02 8.89
C THR A 534 -3.93 30.99 8.66
N PHE A 535 -3.85 31.63 7.48
CA PHE A 535 -2.74 32.54 7.20
C PHE A 535 -2.60 33.61 8.24
N ASN A 536 -1.38 33.82 8.73
CA ASN A 536 -1.08 34.89 9.67
C ASN A 536 -1.90 34.82 10.97
N SER A 537 -2.31 33.60 11.39
CA SER A 537 -3.15 33.37 12.56
C SER A 537 -2.37 32.76 13.72
N TYR A 538 -2.42 33.42 14.88
CA TYR A 538 -1.85 32.91 16.14
C TYR A 538 -2.55 33.49 17.38
N LYS A 539 -2.70 32.66 18.43
CA LYS A 539 -3.30 32.88 19.77
C LYS A 539 -4.67 33.61 19.81
N ASN A 540 -4.79 34.83 19.27
CA ASN A 540 -5.96 35.71 19.34
C ASN A 540 -6.42 36.32 17.99
N HIS A 541 -5.76 35.99 16.87
CA HIS A 541 -6.05 36.58 15.54
C HIS A 541 -6.72 35.59 14.58
N ASN A 542 -7.82 34.97 14.99
CA ASN A 542 -8.52 34.02 14.13
C ASN A 542 -9.98 34.41 13.94
N ASN A 543 -10.30 34.97 12.77
CA ASN A 543 -11.70 35.19 12.40
C ASN A 543 -12.44 33.85 12.27
N PHE A 544 -11.74 32.80 11.83
CA PHE A 544 -12.29 31.46 11.59
C PHE A 544 -13.23 30.96 12.71
N ASP A 545 -12.81 31.11 13.97
CA ASP A 545 -13.52 30.54 15.12
C ASP A 545 -14.90 31.18 15.31
N ASN A 546 -15.11 32.40 14.80
CA ASN A 546 -16.37 33.14 14.94
C ASN A 546 -17.37 32.90 13.81
N PHE A 547 -16.95 32.38 12.65
CA PHE A 547 -17.79 32.32 11.45
C PHE A 547 -18.09 30.90 10.95
N THR A 548 -17.33 29.89 11.37
CA THR A 548 -17.40 28.55 10.77
C THR A 548 -18.27 27.58 11.55
N VAL A 549 -18.74 26.55 10.87
CA VAL A 549 -19.47 25.45 11.51
C VAL A 549 -18.51 24.55 12.28
N GLN A 550 -17.30 24.36 11.77
CA GLN A 550 -16.22 23.59 12.39
C GLN A 550 -15.97 24.01 13.84
N SER A 551 -15.88 25.32 14.11
CA SER A 551 -15.61 25.80 15.47
C SER A 551 -16.74 25.47 16.46
N ASN A 552 -17.98 25.39 15.98
CA ASN A 552 -19.12 24.95 16.79
C ASN A 552 -19.16 23.42 16.98
N MET A 553 -18.53 22.65 16.09
CA MET A 553 -18.51 21.18 16.12
C MET A 553 -17.31 20.60 16.87
N SER A 554 -16.23 21.36 17.03
CA SER A 554 -15.01 20.92 17.72
C SER A 554 -14.66 21.81 18.90
N SER A 555 -14.44 21.21 20.07
CA SER A 555 -14.07 21.93 21.31
C SER A 555 -12.75 22.72 21.21
N ASP A 556 -11.87 22.36 20.27
CA ASP A 556 -10.57 22.98 20.01
C ASP A 556 -10.49 23.69 18.65
N GLY A 557 -11.61 23.77 17.90
CA GLY A 557 -11.65 24.35 16.55
C GLY A 557 -10.89 23.56 15.47
N ARG A 558 -10.57 22.28 15.71
CA ARG A 558 -9.88 21.38 14.77
C ARG A 558 -10.79 20.26 14.25
N SER A 559 -10.29 19.04 14.17
CA SER A 559 -10.99 17.90 13.56
C SER A 559 -12.29 17.57 14.31
N TYR A 560 -13.33 17.12 13.60
CA TYR A 560 -14.61 16.74 14.22
C TYR A 560 -15.27 15.54 13.52
N LEU A 561 -16.25 14.96 14.21
CA LEU A 561 -17.12 13.89 13.72
C LEU A 561 -18.57 14.37 13.75
N TYR A 562 -19.25 14.27 12.61
CA TYR A 562 -20.69 14.49 12.48
C TYR A 562 -21.37 13.19 12.02
N GLN A 563 -22.52 12.85 12.60
CA GLN A 563 -23.28 11.66 12.23
C GLN A 563 -24.68 12.07 11.75
N TYR A 564 -24.99 11.71 10.50
CA TYR A 564 -26.29 11.92 9.89
C TYR A 564 -27.14 10.64 10.00
N GLN A 565 -28.38 10.79 10.45
CA GLN A 565 -29.37 9.73 10.48
C GLN A 565 -30.33 9.93 9.31
N ALA A 566 -30.30 9.02 8.34
CA ALA A 566 -31.18 9.05 7.19
C ALA A 566 -32.58 8.53 7.56
N THR A 567 -33.57 8.91 6.75
CA THR A 567 -35.00 8.58 6.95
C THR A 567 -35.31 7.09 6.80
N ASP A 568 -34.46 6.35 6.09
CA ASP A 568 -34.53 4.89 5.91
C ASP A 568 -33.91 4.11 7.08
N GLY A 569 -33.44 4.80 8.13
CA GLY A 569 -32.78 4.19 9.29
C GLY A 569 -31.26 4.05 9.16
N ASN A 570 -30.69 4.29 7.98
CA ASN A 570 -29.23 4.24 7.78
C ASN A 570 -28.51 5.40 8.47
N ARG A 571 -27.26 5.16 8.91
CA ARG A 571 -26.41 6.17 9.56
C ARG A 571 -25.15 6.42 8.76
N TYR A 572 -24.80 7.69 8.57
CA TYR A 572 -23.62 8.10 7.81
C TYR A 572 -22.72 8.98 8.67
N SER A 573 -21.45 8.61 8.82
CA SER A 573 -20.45 9.39 9.56
C SER A 573 -19.64 10.27 8.60
N PHE A 574 -19.40 11.51 9.00
CA PHE A 574 -18.59 12.51 8.32
C PHE A 574 -17.46 12.93 9.27
N ILE A 575 -16.22 12.62 8.91
CA ILE A 575 -15.04 12.97 9.70
C ILE A 575 -14.24 14.03 8.95
N GLY A 576 -14.24 15.25 9.51
CA GLY A 576 -13.44 16.37 9.02
C GLY A 576 -12.07 16.36 9.69
N ALA A 577 -11.00 16.18 8.92
CA ALA A 577 -9.62 16.09 9.42
C ALA A 577 -8.84 17.38 9.12
N ASP A 578 -8.46 18.11 10.17
CA ASP A 578 -7.77 19.40 10.08
C ASP A 578 -6.25 19.26 10.22
N ALA A 579 -5.55 19.18 9.09
CA ALA A 579 -4.09 19.11 9.04
C ALA A 579 -3.40 20.49 8.97
N CYS A 580 -4.10 21.60 9.22
CA CYS A 580 -3.48 22.93 9.12
C CYS A 580 -2.44 23.17 10.21
N LEU A 581 -1.39 23.93 9.90
CA LEU A 581 -0.32 24.23 10.84
C LEU A 581 -0.79 25.19 11.95
N LYS A 582 -0.25 25.00 13.15
CA LYS A 582 -0.43 25.90 14.30
C LYS A 582 0.94 26.24 14.89
N PRO A 583 1.42 27.49 14.82
CA PRO A 583 0.77 28.66 14.23
C PRO A 583 0.60 28.59 12.70
N GLY A 584 -0.39 29.32 12.17
CA GLY A 584 -0.67 29.38 10.73
C GLY A 584 0.23 30.41 10.02
N VAL A 585 1.32 29.92 9.42
CA VAL A 585 2.38 30.76 8.84
C VAL A 585 1.97 31.40 7.51
N ARG A 586 2.51 32.59 7.24
CA ARG A 586 2.35 33.26 5.94
C ARG A 586 3.01 32.46 4.81
N ARG A 587 2.53 32.70 3.58
CA ARG A 587 3.07 32.12 2.33
C ARG A 587 4.54 32.49 2.14
N PRO A 588 5.33 31.68 1.40
CA PRO A 588 4.95 30.51 0.60
C PRO A 588 5.11 29.16 1.30
N PHE A 589 5.43 29.13 2.59
CA PHE A 589 5.94 27.94 3.25
C PHE A 589 4.89 27.06 3.94
N ASN A 590 3.62 27.44 3.88
CA ASN A 590 2.50 26.72 4.49
C ASN A 590 1.84 25.69 3.54
N PHE A 591 2.56 25.22 2.52
CA PHE A 591 2.03 24.28 1.52
C PHE A 591 1.81 22.86 2.07
N LEU A 592 2.44 22.51 3.20
CA LEU A 592 2.32 21.18 3.79
C LEU A 592 1.56 21.25 5.11
N GLY A 593 0.66 20.29 5.30
CA GLY A 593 -0.09 20.08 6.53
C GLY A 593 0.59 19.09 7.47
N GLN A 594 0.10 19.02 8.71
CA GLN A 594 0.56 18.10 9.74
C GLN A 594 -0.53 17.88 10.80
N PHE A 595 -0.62 16.66 11.31
CA PHE A 595 -1.30 16.36 12.57
C PHE A 595 -0.28 16.29 13.71
N ASP A 596 -0.60 16.81 14.88
CA ASP A 596 0.12 16.46 16.10
C ASP A 596 -0.41 15.12 16.67
N GLU A 597 0.29 14.54 17.64
CA GLU A 597 -0.13 13.24 18.21
C GLU A 597 -1.51 13.30 18.87
N ASN A 598 -1.87 14.45 19.48
CA ASN A 598 -3.18 14.61 20.11
C ASN A 598 -4.30 14.59 19.06
N GLU A 599 -4.11 15.27 17.92
CA GLU A 599 -5.03 15.21 16.79
C GLU A 599 -5.11 13.79 16.19
N LEU A 600 -4.00 13.08 16.05
CA LEU A 600 -4.02 11.70 15.59
C LEU A 600 -4.82 10.78 16.53
N ASP A 601 -4.65 10.91 17.85
CA ASP A 601 -5.41 10.16 18.84
C ASP A 601 -6.91 10.47 18.78
N LYS A 602 -7.25 11.75 18.59
CA LYS A 602 -8.64 12.19 18.39
C LYS A 602 -9.26 11.57 17.13
N LEU A 603 -8.53 11.54 16.01
CA LEU A 603 -8.98 10.91 14.77
C LEU A 603 -9.11 9.38 14.90
N ARG A 604 -8.22 8.72 15.66
CA ARG A 604 -8.36 7.29 16.01
C ARG A 604 -9.65 7.03 16.78
N LYS A 605 -10.01 7.92 17.71
CA LYS A 605 -11.28 7.83 18.44
C LYS A 605 -12.48 8.01 17.51
N PHE A 606 -12.46 9.02 16.62
CA PHE A 606 -13.53 9.21 15.65
C PHE A 606 -13.72 8.02 14.71
N LYS A 607 -12.63 7.37 14.28
CA LYS A 607 -12.68 6.12 13.54
C LYS A 607 -13.43 5.03 14.31
N GLN A 608 -13.18 4.89 15.62
CA GLN A 608 -13.88 3.91 16.47
C GLN A 608 -15.36 4.25 16.62
N ASP A 609 -15.68 5.52 16.87
CA ASP A 609 -17.06 6.00 17.05
C ASP A 609 -17.89 5.88 15.76
N SER A 610 -17.25 5.81 14.58
CA SER A 610 -17.91 5.65 13.28
C SER A 610 -18.18 4.20 12.88
N LEU A 611 -17.61 3.20 13.56
CA LEU A 611 -17.73 1.77 13.18
C LEU A 611 -19.17 1.24 13.18
N ASN A 612 -20.06 1.84 13.98
CA ASN A 612 -21.47 1.45 14.06
C ASN A 612 -22.37 2.20 13.05
N THR A 613 -21.79 2.86 12.05
CA THR A 613 -22.54 3.56 11.00
C THR A 613 -22.50 2.80 9.68
N THR A 614 -23.53 2.96 8.85
CA THR A 614 -23.66 2.32 7.53
C THR A 614 -22.48 2.66 6.62
N TYR A 615 -21.98 3.90 6.66
CA TYR A 615 -20.84 4.33 5.87
C TYR A 615 -20.09 5.49 6.56
N THR A 616 -18.77 5.52 6.45
CA THR A 616 -17.93 6.62 6.97
C THR A 616 -17.24 7.35 5.83
N ILE A 617 -17.39 8.67 5.77
CA ILE A 617 -16.76 9.56 4.79
C ILE A 617 -15.74 10.44 5.52
N TRP A 618 -14.53 10.51 4.98
CA TRP A 618 -13.47 11.38 5.46
C TRP A 618 -13.29 12.56 4.51
N TYR A 619 -12.99 13.74 5.05
CA TYR A 619 -12.65 14.90 4.24
C TYR A 619 -11.67 15.82 4.95
N GLY A 620 -10.91 16.57 4.18
CA GLY A 620 -9.92 17.51 4.66
C GLY A 620 -9.45 18.43 3.55
N HIS A 621 -8.57 19.38 3.85
CA HIS A 621 -8.01 20.26 2.83
C HIS A 621 -6.89 19.58 2.04
N TYR A 622 -5.90 19.02 2.73
CA TYR A 622 -4.69 18.50 2.09
C TYR A 622 -4.87 17.08 1.55
N PRO A 623 -4.40 16.79 0.32
CA PRO A 623 -4.10 15.43 -0.10
C PRO A 623 -3.09 14.82 0.87
N THR A 624 -3.18 13.52 1.12
CA THR A 624 -2.31 12.86 2.10
C THR A 624 -0.83 12.94 1.72
N ALA A 625 -0.52 13.08 0.42
CA ALA A 625 0.84 13.36 -0.08
C ALA A 625 1.45 14.69 0.41
N ALA A 626 0.60 15.65 0.78
CA ALA A 626 0.99 16.97 1.30
C ALA A 626 0.92 17.05 2.84
N ILE A 627 0.79 15.92 3.54
CA ILE A 627 0.76 15.84 5.00
C ILE A 627 2.07 15.21 5.51
N PHE A 628 2.72 15.85 6.49
CA PHE A 628 4.03 15.41 6.99
C PHE A 628 4.00 13.99 7.58
N ASN A 629 3.03 13.71 8.44
CA ASN A 629 2.82 12.42 9.09
C ASN A 629 1.71 11.60 8.39
N ARG A 630 1.79 11.55 7.05
CA ARG A 630 0.79 10.88 6.21
C ARG A 630 0.59 9.41 6.52
N ASP A 631 1.65 8.68 6.90
CA ASP A 631 1.56 7.22 7.06
C ASP A 631 0.68 6.90 8.26
N SER A 632 0.88 7.62 9.38
CA SER A 632 -0.01 7.57 10.55
C SER A 632 -1.46 7.92 10.20
N PHE A 633 -1.69 8.95 9.39
CA PHE A 633 -3.04 9.34 8.99
C PHE A 633 -3.71 8.32 8.06
N ARG A 634 -2.98 7.78 7.08
CA ARG A 634 -3.46 6.73 6.15
C ARG A 634 -3.82 5.43 6.87
N GLU A 635 -3.18 5.12 7.99
CA GLU A 635 -3.56 3.99 8.85
C GLU A 635 -4.87 4.22 9.62
N ILE A 636 -5.24 5.48 9.87
CA ILE A 636 -6.45 5.86 10.60
C ILE A 636 -7.67 5.84 9.68
N ILE A 637 -7.57 6.35 8.45
CA ILE A 637 -8.69 6.41 7.50
C ILE A 637 -9.34 5.02 7.32
N ASN A 638 -10.68 4.97 7.30
CA ASN A 638 -11.48 3.77 7.08
C ASN A 638 -12.62 3.96 6.06
N GLY A 639 -12.47 4.93 5.16
CA GLY A 639 -13.47 5.27 4.14
C GLY A 639 -12.87 6.14 3.03
N PRO A 640 -13.67 6.61 2.06
CA PRO A 640 -13.20 7.55 1.04
C PRO A 640 -12.74 8.84 1.70
N TYR A 641 -11.58 9.35 1.27
CA TYR A 641 -11.02 10.63 1.69
C TYR A 641 -11.18 11.67 0.56
N LEU A 642 -11.99 12.68 0.81
CA LEU A 642 -12.27 13.78 -0.11
C LEU A 642 -11.43 15.00 0.26
N CYS A 643 -10.68 15.54 -0.69
CA CYS A 643 -9.76 16.65 -0.42
C CYS A 643 -9.67 17.70 -1.52
N GLY A 644 -8.85 18.72 -1.27
CA GLY A 644 -8.61 19.87 -2.13
C GLY A 644 -7.12 20.17 -2.35
N HIS A 645 -6.76 21.45 -2.35
CA HIS A 645 -5.40 22.02 -2.30
C HIS A 645 -4.61 22.10 -3.62
N TYR A 646 -4.59 21.07 -4.48
CA TYR A 646 -3.81 21.15 -5.73
C TYR A 646 -4.55 21.82 -6.89
N HIS A 647 -5.88 21.98 -6.79
CA HIS A 647 -6.72 22.66 -7.79
C HIS A 647 -6.58 22.05 -9.19
N THR A 648 -6.52 20.72 -9.31
CA THR A 648 -6.25 20.01 -10.59
C THR A 648 -4.95 20.40 -11.29
N ILE A 649 -4.01 21.01 -10.55
CA ILE A 649 -2.81 21.66 -11.09
C ILE A 649 -3.22 22.60 -12.23
N HIS A 650 -4.16 23.52 -11.96
CA HIS A 650 -4.75 24.44 -12.93
C HIS A 650 -5.34 23.71 -14.16
N GLY A 651 -6.11 22.65 -13.90
CA GLY A 651 -6.81 21.89 -14.94
C GLY A 651 -5.94 20.89 -15.73
N LEU A 652 -4.63 20.80 -15.48
CA LEU A 652 -3.75 19.84 -16.16
C LEU A 652 -4.07 18.38 -15.80
N VAL A 653 -4.63 18.14 -14.62
CA VAL A 653 -5.00 16.81 -14.14
C VAL A 653 -6.46 16.87 -13.63
N PRO A 654 -7.47 16.78 -14.52
CA PRO A 654 -8.87 16.97 -14.13
C PRO A 654 -9.43 15.82 -13.26
N ASN A 655 -8.85 14.63 -13.32
CA ASN A 655 -9.22 13.45 -12.52
C ASN A 655 -8.10 13.09 -11.54
N MET A 656 -8.02 13.80 -10.41
CA MET A 656 -7.04 13.52 -9.35
C MET A 656 -7.63 12.60 -8.30
N ILE A 657 -7.68 11.34 -8.68
CA ILE A 657 -8.18 10.26 -7.83
C ILE A 657 -7.15 9.14 -7.80
N THR A 658 -7.00 8.50 -6.65
CA THR A 658 -6.16 7.32 -6.49
C THR A 658 -6.67 6.45 -5.35
N THR A 659 -6.26 5.19 -5.33
CA THR A 659 -6.45 4.32 -4.16
C THR A 659 -5.20 4.36 -3.28
N GLN A 660 -5.37 4.53 -1.98
CA GLN A 660 -4.31 4.40 -0.98
C GLN A 660 -3.83 2.94 -0.87
N GLN A 661 -2.70 2.71 -0.20
CA GLN A 661 -2.14 1.35 -0.06
C GLN A 661 -3.08 0.40 0.70
N GLN A 662 -3.89 0.94 1.59
CA GLN A 662 -4.89 0.24 2.39
C GLN A 662 -6.20 -0.03 1.62
N GLY A 663 -6.31 0.37 0.35
CA GLY A 663 -7.49 0.11 -0.49
C GLY A 663 -8.59 1.18 -0.42
N TYR A 664 -8.40 2.27 0.33
CA TYR A 664 -9.35 3.38 0.40
C TYR A 664 -9.15 4.41 -0.72
N LEU A 665 -10.24 5.01 -1.18
CA LEU A 665 -10.21 6.03 -2.23
C LEU A 665 -9.74 7.37 -1.66
N GLU A 666 -8.84 8.03 -2.36
CA GLU A 666 -8.44 9.42 -2.14
C GLU A 666 -8.77 10.22 -3.40
N ALA A 667 -9.63 11.23 -3.25
CA ALA A 667 -10.23 11.93 -4.37
C ALA A 667 -10.22 13.43 -4.18
N GLU A 668 -9.34 14.12 -4.90
CA GLU A 668 -9.35 15.57 -4.98
C GLU A 668 -10.42 16.05 -5.97
N THR A 669 -11.26 17.00 -5.56
CA THR A 669 -12.39 17.49 -6.36
C THR A 669 -12.00 18.51 -7.43
N GLY A 670 -10.80 19.07 -7.32
CA GLY A 670 -10.46 20.34 -7.96
C GLY A 670 -10.93 21.47 -7.06
N ASP A 671 -11.54 22.50 -7.64
CA ASP A 671 -11.84 23.71 -6.89
C ASP A 671 -13.02 24.52 -7.43
N TRP A 672 -13.65 25.24 -6.51
CA TRP A 672 -14.64 26.25 -6.85
C TRP A 672 -13.97 27.53 -7.37
N LYS A 673 -12.82 27.90 -6.81
CA LYS A 673 -12.05 29.14 -7.07
C LYS A 673 -11.84 29.51 -8.55
N ASP A 674 -11.42 28.58 -9.40
CA ASP A 674 -11.06 28.84 -10.80
C ASP A 674 -12.09 28.23 -11.76
N TYR A 675 -12.63 27.04 -11.44
CA TYR A 675 -13.49 26.30 -12.37
C TYR A 675 -14.95 26.16 -11.94
N ARG A 676 -15.30 26.54 -10.70
CA ARG A 676 -16.63 26.35 -10.10
C ARG A 676 -17.05 24.87 -10.10
N ILE A 677 -16.09 23.98 -9.80
CA ILE A 677 -16.37 22.55 -9.77
C ILE A 677 -17.09 22.20 -8.47
N PHE A 678 -18.12 21.36 -8.58
CA PHE A 678 -18.75 20.70 -7.45
C PHE A 678 -18.91 19.20 -7.75
N ARG A 679 -18.99 18.39 -6.70
CA ARG A 679 -19.12 16.94 -6.79
C ARG A 679 -20.43 16.50 -6.18
N ILE A 680 -21.17 15.68 -6.92
CA ILE A 680 -22.35 14.97 -6.41
C ILE A 680 -21.87 13.57 -6.04
N VAL A 681 -21.96 13.22 -4.77
CA VAL A 681 -21.57 11.92 -4.23
C VAL A 681 -22.81 11.12 -3.93
N ALA A 682 -22.81 9.84 -4.32
CA ALA A 682 -23.89 8.90 -4.05
C ALA A 682 -23.34 7.62 -3.38
N ILE A 683 -24.10 7.12 -2.42
CA ILE A 683 -23.93 5.82 -1.79
C ILE A 683 -25.22 5.05 -2.08
N ASP A 684 -25.13 4.06 -2.96
CA ASP A 684 -26.27 3.25 -3.41
C ASP A 684 -26.01 1.81 -2.98
N HIS A 685 -26.85 1.28 -2.08
CA HIS A 685 -26.70 -0.07 -1.51
C HIS A 685 -25.28 -0.30 -0.94
N GLY A 686 -24.76 0.69 -0.22
CA GLY A 686 -23.41 0.63 0.38
C GLY A 686 -22.25 0.72 -0.63
N LEU A 687 -22.51 1.12 -1.88
CA LEU A 687 -21.49 1.36 -2.89
C LEU A 687 -21.33 2.87 -3.15
N PHE A 688 -20.12 3.37 -2.95
CA PHE A 688 -19.73 4.75 -3.14
C PHE A 688 -19.40 5.05 -4.61
N THR A 689 -19.89 6.18 -5.10
CA THR A 689 -19.55 6.75 -6.40
C THR A 689 -19.77 8.26 -6.39
N PHE A 690 -19.25 8.97 -7.39
CA PHE A 690 -19.54 10.38 -7.59
C PHE A 690 -19.41 10.81 -9.04
N ALA A 691 -19.91 12.01 -9.33
CA ALA A 691 -19.67 12.73 -10.58
C ALA A 691 -19.30 14.18 -10.28
N ASN A 692 -18.34 14.73 -11.02
CA ASN A 692 -17.92 16.12 -10.92
C ASN A 692 -18.61 16.95 -12.02
N TYR A 693 -19.04 18.16 -11.66
CA TYR A 693 -19.74 19.08 -12.55
C TYR A 693 -19.15 20.48 -12.46
N TYR A 694 -19.13 21.18 -13.60
CA TYR A 694 -18.81 22.59 -13.67
C TYR A 694 -20.09 23.38 -13.51
N TYR A 695 -20.16 24.23 -12.49
CA TYR A 695 -21.23 25.20 -12.38
C TYR A 695 -21.01 26.33 -13.39
N ARG A 696 -22.04 26.63 -14.16
CA ARG A 696 -22.10 27.73 -15.12
C ARG A 696 -23.45 28.43 -15.00
N PRO A 697 -23.47 29.73 -14.71
CA PRO A 697 -24.71 30.49 -14.70
C PRO A 697 -25.48 30.27 -16.00
N HIS A 698 -26.78 29.99 -15.92
CA HIS A 698 -27.69 29.72 -17.04
C HIS A 698 -27.51 28.39 -17.81
N GLN A 699 -26.56 27.52 -17.44
CA GLN A 699 -26.41 26.20 -18.06
C GLN A 699 -27.10 25.13 -17.20
N GLN A 700 -28.38 24.91 -17.46
CA GLN A 700 -29.26 24.02 -16.68
C GLN A 700 -29.34 22.59 -17.25
N GLN A 701 -28.21 22.04 -17.65
CA GLN A 701 -28.17 20.66 -18.17
C GLN A 701 -28.54 19.65 -17.07
N PRO A 702 -29.21 18.55 -17.40
CA PRO A 702 -29.45 17.48 -16.44
C PRO A 702 -28.14 16.94 -15.86
N LEU A 703 -28.09 16.75 -14.55
CA LEU A 703 -26.95 16.19 -13.82
C LEU A 703 -27.17 14.69 -13.63
N ILE A 704 -26.14 13.88 -13.85
CA ILE A 704 -26.18 12.42 -13.93
C ILE A 704 -25.20 11.83 -12.93
N VAL A 705 -25.64 10.86 -12.13
CA VAL A 705 -24.74 10.02 -11.32
C VAL A 705 -25.05 8.57 -11.58
N ILE A 706 -24.13 7.86 -12.24
CA ILE A 706 -24.28 6.44 -12.52
C ILE A 706 -23.89 5.66 -11.26
N THR A 707 -24.87 5.02 -10.62
CA THR A 707 -24.70 4.29 -9.36
C THR A 707 -24.56 2.79 -9.56
N ASN A 708 -25.16 2.23 -10.61
CA ASN A 708 -24.91 0.84 -11.00
C ASN A 708 -25.04 0.63 -12.53
N PRO A 709 -24.06 -0.01 -13.20
CA PRO A 709 -22.71 -0.31 -12.70
C PRO A 709 -21.93 0.99 -12.47
N ARG A 710 -21.31 1.11 -11.29
CA ARG A 710 -20.50 2.29 -10.93
C ARG A 710 -19.12 2.25 -11.57
N SER A 711 -18.41 3.38 -11.48
CA SER A 711 -17.02 3.49 -11.93
C SER A 711 -16.10 2.54 -11.16
N ILE A 712 -15.30 1.74 -11.87
CA ILE A 712 -14.26 0.88 -11.28
C ILE A 712 -13.20 1.70 -10.53
N LEU A 713 -13.01 2.97 -10.91
CA LEU A 713 -12.05 3.89 -10.28
C LEU A 713 -12.47 4.32 -8.87
N HIS A 714 -13.74 4.13 -8.49
CA HIS A 714 -14.27 4.50 -7.16
C HIS A 714 -14.30 3.30 -6.20
N GLN A 715 -13.88 2.11 -6.65
CA GLN A 715 -13.97 0.88 -5.86
C GLN A 715 -13.01 0.88 -4.66
N MET A 716 -13.54 0.52 -3.50
CA MET A 716 -12.79 0.30 -2.26
C MET A 716 -12.92 -1.16 -1.80
N GLU A 717 -11.92 -1.98 -2.14
CA GLU A 717 -12.01 -3.46 -2.06
C GLU A 717 -12.31 -4.03 -0.68
N HIS A 718 -11.88 -3.36 0.39
CA HIS A 718 -12.03 -3.84 1.77
C HIS A 718 -13.28 -3.29 2.48
N LEU A 719 -13.93 -2.28 1.90
CA LEU A 719 -15.10 -1.63 2.48
C LEU A 719 -16.38 -2.06 1.77
N GLU A 720 -16.31 -2.29 0.46
CA GLU A 720 -17.49 -2.46 -0.38
C GLU A 720 -17.56 -3.88 -0.97
N PRO A 721 -18.71 -4.56 -0.88
CA PRO A 721 -18.90 -5.89 -1.46
C PRO A 721 -18.97 -5.82 -2.98
N PHE A 722 -17.87 -6.18 -3.65
CA PHE A 722 -17.75 -6.00 -5.10
C PHE A 722 -18.75 -6.83 -5.93
N TRP A 723 -19.30 -7.92 -5.39
CA TRP A 723 -20.32 -8.73 -6.07
C TRP A 723 -21.65 -8.01 -6.26
N ARG A 724 -21.99 -6.99 -5.47
CA ARG A 724 -23.34 -6.40 -5.53
C ARG A 724 -23.68 -5.92 -6.94
N THR A 725 -22.71 -5.39 -7.68
CA THR A 725 -22.87 -5.02 -9.09
C THR A 725 -22.96 -6.24 -10.01
N ALA A 726 -22.21 -7.31 -9.75
CA ALA A 726 -22.26 -8.54 -10.56
C ALA A 726 -23.56 -9.36 -10.36
N ASN A 727 -24.21 -9.20 -9.21
CA ASN A 727 -25.48 -9.85 -8.86
C ASN A 727 -26.69 -8.91 -9.00
N SER A 728 -26.50 -7.68 -9.49
CA SER A 728 -27.58 -6.72 -9.62
C SER A 728 -28.52 -7.09 -10.76
N THR A 729 -29.78 -6.70 -10.63
CA THR A 729 -30.80 -6.93 -11.66
C THR A 729 -31.00 -5.71 -12.56
N HIS A 730 -30.55 -4.52 -12.13
CA HIS A 730 -30.80 -3.26 -12.82
C HIS A 730 -29.55 -2.38 -12.97
N ILE A 731 -29.47 -1.70 -14.11
CA ILE A 731 -28.72 -0.45 -14.24
C ILE A 731 -29.48 0.62 -13.46
N ARG A 732 -28.77 1.43 -12.67
CA ARG A 732 -29.33 2.50 -11.84
C ARG A 732 -28.57 3.79 -12.07
N THR A 733 -29.30 4.89 -12.18
CA THR A 733 -28.72 6.22 -12.37
C THR A 733 -29.59 7.25 -11.67
N LEU A 734 -28.96 8.21 -11.00
CA LEU A 734 -29.62 9.40 -10.48
C LEU A 734 -29.56 10.52 -11.51
N ILE A 735 -30.71 11.11 -11.82
CA ILE A 735 -30.80 12.22 -12.76
C ILE A 735 -31.51 13.39 -12.09
N PHE A 736 -30.82 14.51 -12.01
CA PHE A 736 -31.33 15.75 -11.43
C PHE A 736 -31.51 16.78 -12.54
N SER A 737 -32.72 17.30 -12.73
CA SER A 737 -32.96 18.39 -13.69
C SER A 737 -34.03 19.34 -13.16
N HIS A 738 -33.92 20.60 -13.58
CA HIS A 738 -34.96 21.61 -13.40
C HIS A 738 -36.22 21.34 -14.21
N ARG A 739 -36.08 20.57 -15.29
CA ARG A 739 -37.11 20.36 -16.29
C ARG A 739 -37.49 18.89 -16.41
N PRO A 740 -38.72 18.59 -16.89
CA PRO A 740 -39.13 17.21 -17.12
C PRO A 740 -38.17 16.50 -18.09
N ILE A 741 -37.62 15.37 -17.66
CA ILE A 741 -36.76 14.53 -18.50
C ILE A 741 -37.64 13.82 -19.55
N ILE A 742 -37.24 13.90 -20.82
CA ILE A 742 -37.97 13.28 -21.95
C ILE A 742 -37.50 11.85 -22.19
N ASN A 743 -36.19 11.63 -22.16
CA ASN A 743 -35.57 10.37 -22.57
C ASN A 743 -34.29 10.15 -21.78
N VAL A 744 -34.13 8.91 -21.27
CA VAL A 744 -32.89 8.43 -20.67
C VAL A 744 -32.48 7.12 -21.35
N LYS A 745 -31.29 7.12 -21.94
CA LYS A 745 -30.69 5.95 -22.59
C LYS A 745 -29.33 5.65 -21.98
N ALA A 746 -29.03 4.37 -21.78
CA ALA A 746 -27.69 3.92 -21.44
C ALA A 746 -27.13 3.06 -22.57
N TYR A 747 -25.82 3.17 -22.78
CA TYR A 747 -25.08 2.40 -23.77
C TYR A 747 -23.88 1.77 -23.09
N ILE A 748 -23.65 0.48 -23.34
CA ILE A 748 -22.43 -0.20 -22.91
C ILE A 748 -21.51 -0.35 -24.11
N THR A 749 -20.26 0.09 -23.99
CA THR A 749 -19.24 0.06 -25.04
C THR A 749 -17.95 -0.59 -24.53
N LYS A 750 -17.07 -1.03 -25.43
CA LYS A 750 -15.70 -1.47 -25.10
C LYS A 750 -14.68 -0.32 -25.16
N GLN A 751 -15.04 0.79 -25.80
CA GLN A 751 -14.18 1.96 -25.96
C GLN A 751 -14.61 3.08 -25.01
N GLN A 752 -13.63 3.81 -24.48
CA GLN A 752 -13.87 4.96 -23.58
C GLN A 752 -14.58 6.11 -24.29
N LYS A 753 -14.23 6.38 -25.56
CA LYS A 753 -14.89 7.43 -26.34
C LYS A 753 -16.21 6.88 -26.87
N PHE A 754 -17.31 7.47 -26.42
CA PHE A 754 -18.64 7.06 -26.86
C PHE A 754 -18.80 7.29 -28.37
N ASN A 755 -19.25 6.26 -29.07
CA ASN A 755 -19.65 6.31 -30.47
C ASN A 755 -21.07 5.72 -30.59
N PRO A 756 -22.07 6.49 -31.02
CA PRO A 756 -23.46 6.01 -31.10
C PRO A 756 -23.65 4.86 -32.09
N ASN A 757 -22.71 4.65 -33.02
CA ASN A 757 -22.75 3.56 -34.00
C ASN A 757 -22.02 2.29 -33.55
N GLU A 758 -21.33 2.32 -32.40
CA GLU A 758 -20.46 1.23 -31.94
C GLU A 758 -20.70 0.95 -30.45
N PHE A 759 -21.74 0.17 -30.16
CA PHE A 759 -22.11 -0.24 -28.80
C PHE A 759 -22.36 -1.74 -28.71
N VAL A 760 -22.17 -2.29 -27.51
CA VAL A 760 -22.46 -3.70 -27.19
C VAL A 760 -23.94 -3.89 -26.92
N GLU A 761 -24.53 -3.00 -26.11
CA GLU A 761 -25.94 -3.05 -25.76
C GLU A 761 -26.48 -1.64 -25.46
N LYS A 762 -27.75 -1.41 -25.78
CA LYS A 762 -28.49 -0.18 -25.51
C LYS A 762 -29.64 -0.49 -24.56
N PHE A 763 -29.84 0.39 -23.59
CA PHE A 763 -30.90 0.31 -22.60
C PHE A 763 -31.74 1.59 -22.62
N GLU A 764 -33.03 1.44 -22.38
CA GLU A 764 -33.94 2.55 -22.11
C GLU A 764 -34.29 2.51 -20.63
N LEU A 765 -33.98 3.59 -19.94
CA LEU A 765 -34.17 3.68 -18.49
C LEU A 765 -35.55 4.27 -18.22
N LYS A 766 -36.27 3.64 -17.29
CA LYS A 766 -37.57 4.09 -16.81
C LYS A 766 -37.40 4.81 -15.48
N HIS A 767 -38.18 5.86 -15.30
CA HIS A 767 -38.30 6.55 -14.03
C HIS A 767 -39.04 5.65 -13.03
N VAL A 768 -38.51 5.55 -11.80
CA VAL A 768 -39.16 4.78 -10.73
C VAL A 768 -39.77 5.72 -9.70
N HIS A 769 -38.90 6.44 -8.99
CA HIS A 769 -39.28 7.33 -7.91
C HIS A 769 -38.17 8.37 -7.71
N GLY A 770 -38.54 9.58 -7.25
CA GLY A 770 -37.59 10.65 -6.97
C GLY A 770 -36.66 10.92 -8.16
N TYR A 771 -35.35 10.78 -7.95
CA TYR A 771 -34.32 11.01 -8.96
C TYR A 771 -33.82 9.73 -9.65
N LEU A 772 -34.40 8.56 -9.30
CA LEU A 772 -33.90 7.26 -9.73
C LEU A 772 -34.50 6.81 -11.07
N TRP A 773 -33.60 6.46 -11.99
CA TRP A 773 -33.91 5.87 -13.28
C TRP A 773 -33.22 4.52 -13.41
N VAL A 774 -33.97 3.51 -13.88
CA VAL A 774 -33.48 2.12 -13.91
C VAL A 774 -33.80 1.40 -15.22
N SER A 775 -33.00 0.40 -15.55
CA SER A 775 -33.31 -0.53 -16.65
C SER A 775 -32.84 -1.93 -16.28
N PRO A 776 -33.63 -2.99 -16.53
CA PRO A 776 -33.18 -4.36 -16.33
C PRO A 776 -31.95 -4.65 -17.18
N TRP A 777 -30.98 -5.36 -16.61
CA TRP A 777 -29.79 -5.81 -17.35
C TRP A 777 -29.33 -7.18 -16.86
N SER A 778 -28.42 -7.80 -17.62
CA SER A 778 -27.82 -9.08 -17.24
C SER A 778 -26.30 -8.90 -17.10
N PRO A 779 -25.79 -8.72 -15.86
CA PRO A 779 -24.36 -8.50 -15.61
C PRO A 779 -23.47 -9.61 -16.19
N LYS A 780 -23.99 -10.86 -16.26
CA LYS A 780 -23.29 -12.02 -16.80
C LYS A 780 -22.72 -11.80 -18.21
N LYS A 781 -23.34 -10.93 -19.02
CA LYS A 781 -22.84 -10.56 -20.37
C LYS A 781 -21.53 -9.77 -20.35
N TYR A 782 -21.20 -9.16 -19.22
CA TYR A 782 -20.04 -8.29 -19.02
C TYR A 782 -19.12 -8.84 -17.92
N ALA A 783 -19.18 -10.15 -17.68
CA ALA A 783 -18.49 -10.81 -16.56
C ALA A 783 -16.97 -10.63 -16.60
N SER A 784 -16.37 -10.54 -17.79
CA SER A 784 -14.92 -10.42 -18.00
C SER A 784 -14.57 -9.23 -18.88
N GLY A 785 -13.57 -8.45 -18.49
CA GLY A 785 -13.06 -7.32 -19.24
C GLY A 785 -13.59 -5.95 -18.79
N LEU A 786 -12.94 -4.91 -19.30
CA LEU A 786 -13.26 -3.52 -19.00
C LEU A 786 -14.29 -3.01 -20.00
N TYR A 787 -15.38 -2.45 -19.48
CA TYR A 787 -16.44 -1.84 -20.27
C TYR A 787 -16.64 -0.39 -19.86
N PHE A 788 -17.38 0.36 -20.67
CA PHE A 788 -17.77 1.72 -20.37
C PHE A 788 -19.28 1.82 -20.49
N ILE A 789 -19.91 2.43 -19.50
CA ILE A 789 -21.34 2.77 -19.57
C ILE A 789 -21.48 4.27 -19.80
N THR A 790 -22.19 4.62 -20.86
CA THR A 790 -22.56 6.00 -21.19
C THR A 790 -24.05 6.19 -20.98
N VAL A 791 -24.44 7.05 -20.05
CA VAL A 791 -25.84 7.48 -19.91
C VAL A 791 -26.02 8.82 -20.59
N ILE A 792 -27.01 8.90 -21.47
CA ILE A 792 -27.41 10.11 -22.18
C ILE A 792 -28.84 10.42 -21.77
N THR A 793 -29.04 11.65 -21.30
CA THR A 793 -30.35 12.16 -20.90
C THR A 793 -30.63 13.47 -21.61
N SER A 794 -31.90 13.71 -21.92
CA SER A 794 -32.37 14.98 -22.47
C SER A 794 -33.63 15.42 -21.77
N ASP A 795 -33.68 16.69 -21.39
CA ASP A 795 -34.94 17.39 -21.12
C ASP A 795 -35.44 18.07 -22.42
N ASP A 796 -36.43 18.94 -22.29
CA ASP A 796 -37.06 19.68 -23.39
C ASP A 796 -36.13 20.69 -24.09
N HIS A 797 -34.98 21.05 -23.51
CA HIS A 797 -34.07 22.07 -24.07
C HIS A 797 -32.61 21.61 -24.15
N TYR A 798 -32.16 20.79 -23.20
CA TYR A 798 -30.78 20.43 -22.99
C TYR A 798 -30.60 18.91 -23.00
N SER A 799 -29.41 18.48 -23.41
CA SER A 799 -28.96 17.11 -23.25
C SER A 799 -27.63 17.08 -22.52
N ASN A 800 -27.40 16.00 -21.78
CA ASN A 800 -26.13 15.73 -21.13
C ASN A 800 -25.79 14.24 -21.24
N GLN A 801 -24.51 13.93 -21.13
CA GLN A 801 -24.01 12.57 -21.10
C GLN A 801 -22.91 12.37 -20.08
N LEU A 802 -22.87 11.20 -19.45
CA LEU A 802 -21.80 10.78 -18.54
C LEU A 802 -21.32 9.39 -18.93
N THR A 803 -20.02 9.23 -19.10
CA THR A 803 -19.37 7.94 -19.38
C THR A 803 -18.48 7.54 -18.21
N VAL A 804 -18.64 6.33 -17.69
CA VAL A 804 -17.77 5.78 -16.64
C VAL A 804 -17.25 4.38 -17.01
N PRO A 805 -15.98 4.05 -16.70
CA PRO A 805 -15.46 2.70 -16.85
C PRO A 805 -16.00 1.79 -15.75
N PHE A 806 -16.45 0.58 -16.07
CA PHE A 806 -16.82 -0.43 -15.10
C PHE A 806 -16.24 -1.80 -15.48
N SER A 807 -16.07 -2.65 -14.48
CA SER A 807 -15.63 -4.02 -14.65
C SER A 807 -16.27 -4.87 -13.56
N LEU A 808 -16.60 -6.12 -13.89
CA LEU A 808 -17.10 -7.09 -12.93
C LEU A 808 -15.98 -8.01 -12.42
N ASP A 809 -14.93 -8.24 -13.22
CA ASP A 809 -13.77 -9.10 -12.93
C ASP A 809 -12.55 -8.35 -12.36
N ARG A 810 -12.68 -7.06 -12.04
CA ARG A 810 -11.58 -6.15 -11.66
C ARG A 810 -10.51 -5.95 -12.74
N SER A 811 -10.84 -6.19 -14.00
CA SER A 811 -10.01 -5.77 -15.12
C SER A 811 -9.75 -4.26 -15.06
N LYS A 812 -8.50 -3.88 -15.36
CA LYS A 812 -7.95 -2.60 -14.92
C LYS A 812 -8.40 -1.44 -15.80
N SER A 813 -8.97 -0.42 -15.15
CA SER A 813 -8.82 0.98 -15.57
C SER A 813 -7.74 1.60 -14.69
N GLU A 814 -6.63 2.07 -15.28
CA GLU A 814 -5.58 2.70 -14.50
C GLU A 814 -5.86 4.19 -14.26
N PHE A 815 -5.61 4.63 -13.03
CA PHE A 815 -5.52 6.06 -12.72
C PHE A 815 -4.44 6.73 -13.57
N SER A 816 -4.66 8.01 -13.91
CA SER A 816 -3.67 8.84 -14.59
C SER A 816 -2.30 8.75 -13.89
N PHE A 817 -1.23 8.60 -14.68
CA PHE A 817 0.13 8.56 -14.16
C PHE A 817 0.44 9.78 -13.30
N LEU A 818 0.04 10.98 -13.75
CA LEU A 818 0.27 12.23 -13.02
C LEU A 818 -0.52 12.28 -11.71
N ALA A 819 -1.78 11.83 -11.70
CA ALA A 819 -2.57 11.75 -10.47
C ALA A 819 -1.94 10.79 -9.45
N ARG A 820 -1.46 9.62 -9.90
CA ARG A 820 -0.72 8.68 -9.03
C ARG A 820 0.56 9.29 -8.49
N LEU A 821 1.33 9.98 -9.34
CA LEU A 821 2.58 10.63 -8.94
C LEU A 821 2.31 11.69 -7.85
N LEU A 822 1.31 12.55 -8.04
CA LEU A 822 1.00 13.67 -7.15
C LEU A 822 0.36 13.25 -5.83
N LEU A 823 -0.51 12.23 -5.84
CA LEU A 823 -1.27 11.80 -4.64
C LEU A 823 -0.57 10.68 -3.85
N ARG A 824 0.36 9.92 -4.43
CA ARG A 824 1.04 8.82 -3.72
C ARG A 824 2.42 9.18 -3.19
N PHE A 825 3.18 10.02 -3.88
CA PHE A 825 4.54 10.31 -3.46
C PHE A 825 4.57 11.32 -2.31
N ASP A 826 5.54 11.16 -1.41
CA ASP A 826 5.74 12.11 -0.32
C ASP A 826 6.36 13.37 -0.90
N PHE A 827 5.61 14.47 -0.89
CA PHE A 827 6.07 15.74 -1.41
C PHE A 827 7.37 16.17 -0.72
N ARG A 828 7.51 15.97 0.60
CA ARG A 828 8.72 16.32 1.34
C ARG A 828 9.92 15.49 0.87
N THR A 829 9.75 14.18 0.72
CA THR A 829 10.83 13.31 0.24
C THR A 829 11.27 13.71 -1.16
N ILE A 830 10.34 14.05 -2.06
CA ILE A 830 10.68 14.54 -3.41
C ILE A 830 11.48 15.84 -3.32
N THR A 831 11.01 16.84 -2.56
CA THR A 831 11.70 18.14 -2.51
C THR A 831 13.06 18.03 -1.83
N MET A 832 13.19 17.22 -0.78
CA MET A 832 14.46 16.92 -0.13
C MET A 832 15.43 16.21 -1.09
N PHE A 833 14.95 15.26 -1.90
CA PHE A 833 15.74 14.59 -2.93
C PHE A 833 16.24 15.59 -3.99
N LEU A 834 15.34 16.43 -4.53
CA LEU A 834 15.68 17.45 -5.52
C LEU A 834 16.73 18.43 -4.99
N TYR A 835 16.57 18.88 -3.75
CA TYR A 835 17.54 19.74 -3.08
C TYR A 835 18.89 19.04 -2.89
N SER A 836 18.88 17.81 -2.38
CA SER A 836 20.11 17.03 -2.15
C SER A 836 20.87 16.80 -3.45
N TRP A 837 20.17 16.47 -4.54
CA TRP A 837 20.78 16.33 -5.86
C TRP A 837 21.34 17.65 -6.39
N SER A 838 20.60 18.75 -6.26
CA SER A 838 21.07 20.08 -6.67
C SER A 838 22.35 20.46 -5.92
N PHE A 839 22.39 20.21 -4.60
CA PHE A 839 23.55 20.43 -3.76
C PHE A 839 24.75 19.56 -4.19
N LEU A 840 24.54 18.26 -4.43
CA LEU A 840 25.60 17.35 -4.85
C LEU A 840 26.16 17.72 -6.22
N ILE A 841 25.32 18.07 -7.20
CA ILE A 841 25.73 18.50 -8.54
C ILE A 841 26.57 19.79 -8.46
N ALA A 842 26.21 20.72 -7.57
CA ALA A 842 26.93 21.97 -7.40
C ALA A 842 28.30 21.83 -6.71
N THR A 843 28.45 20.87 -5.79
CA THR A 843 29.63 20.79 -4.89
C THR A 843 30.57 19.63 -5.21
N LEU A 844 30.03 18.43 -5.43
CA LEU A 844 30.80 17.20 -5.54
C LEU A 844 31.80 17.19 -6.72
N PRO A 845 31.48 17.72 -7.92
CA PRO A 845 32.45 17.78 -9.01
C PRO A 845 33.71 18.58 -8.66
N LEU A 846 33.57 19.75 -8.04
CA LEU A 846 34.71 20.59 -7.68
C LEU A 846 35.55 19.98 -6.55
N ILE A 847 34.90 19.40 -5.53
CA ILE A 847 35.58 18.71 -4.42
C ILE A 847 36.35 17.50 -4.95
N PHE A 848 35.71 16.69 -5.80
CA PHE A 848 36.34 15.54 -6.44
C PHE A 848 37.57 15.95 -7.25
N LEU A 849 37.45 16.97 -8.09
CA LEU A 849 38.59 17.48 -8.89
C LEU A 849 39.74 17.94 -8.00
N ARG A 850 39.46 18.67 -6.91
CA ARG A 850 40.50 19.16 -6.00
C ARG A 850 41.21 18.03 -5.25
N ILE A 851 40.48 17.04 -4.71
CA ILE A 851 41.08 15.92 -3.97
C ILE A 851 41.86 15.00 -4.92
N PHE A 852 41.24 14.58 -6.03
CA PHE A 852 41.79 13.55 -6.90
C PHE A 852 43.08 13.96 -7.61
N THR A 853 43.28 15.26 -7.84
CA THR A 853 44.46 15.79 -8.55
C THR A 853 45.53 16.36 -7.62
N SER A 854 45.25 16.44 -6.31
CA SER A 854 46.23 16.87 -5.30
C SER A 854 47.32 15.82 -5.02
N ASN A 855 47.06 14.53 -5.30
CA ASN A 855 47.89 13.43 -4.81
C ASN A 855 48.95 12.87 -5.80
N GLU A 856 48.79 12.93 -7.14
CA GLU A 856 49.86 12.53 -8.08
C GLU A 856 49.74 13.15 -9.49
N ASP A 857 50.87 13.32 -10.18
CA ASP A 857 50.93 13.82 -11.57
C ASP A 857 50.32 12.89 -12.63
N ASN A 858 50.24 11.59 -12.32
CA ASN A 858 49.65 10.58 -13.20
C ASN A 858 48.14 10.77 -13.38
N TYR A 859 47.44 11.27 -12.35
CA TYR A 859 45.99 11.44 -12.39
C TYR A 859 45.56 12.61 -13.30
N ILE A 860 46.38 13.64 -13.46
CA ILE A 860 46.16 14.73 -14.41
C ILE A 860 46.12 14.20 -15.85
N LYS A 861 47.00 13.22 -16.16
CA LYS A 861 47.03 12.55 -17.47
C LYS A 861 45.78 11.71 -17.73
N TYR A 862 45.27 11.04 -16.71
CA TYR A 862 44.00 10.31 -16.76
C TYR A 862 42.80 11.26 -16.93
N MET A 863 42.79 12.40 -16.24
CA MET A 863 41.74 13.42 -16.35
C MET A 863 41.61 13.99 -17.76
N CYS A 864 42.73 14.22 -18.46
CA CYS A 864 42.69 14.67 -19.85
C CYS A 864 42.21 13.60 -20.85
N ASN A 865 42.16 12.34 -20.42
CA ASN A 865 41.64 11.19 -21.17
C ASN A 865 40.26 10.71 -20.65
N LEU A 866 39.66 11.37 -19.65
CA LEU A 866 38.46 10.88 -18.94
C LEU A 866 37.20 10.81 -19.82
N SER A 867 37.20 11.50 -20.98
CA SER A 867 36.12 11.45 -21.96
C SER A 867 36.63 11.57 -23.38
N ARG A 868 36.15 10.70 -24.28
CA ARG A 868 36.43 10.77 -25.72
C ARG A 868 35.78 11.98 -26.40
N ARG A 869 34.78 12.62 -25.76
CA ARG A 869 34.05 13.76 -26.32
C ARG A 869 34.76 15.08 -25.98
N ARG A 870 35.22 15.81 -27.01
CA ARG A 870 35.95 17.08 -26.93
C ARG A 870 35.29 18.11 -26.00
N TYR A 871 33.95 18.21 -26.04
CA TYR A 871 33.20 19.15 -25.19
C TYR A 871 33.29 18.85 -23.69
N ILE A 872 33.17 17.57 -23.30
CA ILE A 872 33.21 17.17 -21.88
C ILE A 872 34.60 17.43 -21.30
N ARG A 873 35.66 17.15 -22.07
CA ARG A 873 37.05 17.46 -21.69
C ARG A 873 37.24 18.96 -21.41
N LYS A 874 36.70 19.83 -22.28
CA LYS A 874 36.78 21.29 -22.09
C LYS A 874 36.05 21.74 -20.82
N VAL A 875 34.89 21.18 -20.50
CA VAL A 875 34.15 21.52 -19.27
C VAL A 875 34.90 21.07 -18.03
N VAL A 876 35.38 19.83 -18.01
CA VAL A 876 36.13 19.25 -16.88
C VAL A 876 37.41 20.04 -16.60
N PHE A 877 38.15 20.43 -17.64
CA PHE A 877 39.37 21.22 -17.48
C PHE A 877 39.10 22.62 -16.90
N ARG A 878 38.01 23.29 -17.31
CA ARG A 878 37.61 24.59 -16.75
C ARG A 878 37.27 24.49 -15.26
N LEU A 879 36.51 23.47 -14.88
CA LEU A 879 36.17 23.19 -13.48
C LEU A 879 37.40 22.81 -12.66
N PHE A 880 38.34 22.07 -13.26
CA PHE A 880 39.61 21.74 -12.64
C PHE A 880 40.40 23.00 -12.30
N LEU A 881 40.57 23.93 -13.25
CA LEU A 881 41.25 25.21 -13.00
C LEU A 881 40.59 25.97 -11.86
N LEU A 882 39.26 26.09 -11.89
CA LEU A 882 38.50 26.75 -10.83
C LEU A 882 38.72 26.09 -9.46
N SER A 883 38.75 24.76 -9.38
CA SER A 883 38.86 24.02 -8.11
C SER A 883 40.19 24.22 -7.37
N HIS A 884 41.23 24.66 -8.08
CA HIS A 884 42.58 24.88 -7.56
C HIS A 884 42.89 26.35 -7.26
N GLN A 885 41.91 27.24 -7.45
CA GLN A 885 42.04 28.65 -7.08
C GLN A 885 41.41 28.86 -5.71
N ASP A 886 42.21 28.89 -4.64
CA ASP A 886 41.73 28.94 -3.25
C ASP A 886 40.77 30.10 -2.98
N LYS A 887 41.09 31.29 -3.51
CA LYS A 887 40.26 32.50 -3.38
C LYS A 887 38.87 32.34 -4.02
N LEU A 888 38.70 31.37 -4.93
CA LEU A 888 37.45 31.10 -5.64
C LEU A 888 36.75 29.82 -5.14
N PHE A 889 37.52 28.76 -4.90
CA PHE A 889 37.01 27.44 -4.54
C PHE A 889 36.25 27.45 -3.20
N TYR A 890 36.86 27.97 -2.13
CA TYR A 890 36.25 27.91 -0.81
C TYR A 890 34.91 28.67 -0.75
N PRO A 891 34.79 29.92 -1.23
CA PRO A 891 33.50 30.60 -1.25
C PRO A 891 32.43 29.88 -2.09
N ILE A 892 32.80 29.31 -3.25
CA ILE A 892 31.86 28.58 -4.11
C ILE A 892 31.30 27.33 -3.42
N ILE A 893 32.11 26.64 -2.61
CA ILE A 893 31.68 25.45 -1.87
C ILE A 893 30.94 25.80 -0.58
N ILE A 894 31.39 26.83 0.14
CA ILE A 894 30.78 27.26 1.40
C ILE A 894 29.36 27.77 1.20
N LEU A 895 29.05 28.44 0.08
CA LEU A 895 27.72 28.98 -0.15
C LEU A 895 26.61 27.89 -0.19
N PRO A 896 26.70 26.83 -1.01
CA PRO A 896 25.77 25.70 -0.92
C PRO A 896 25.81 24.97 0.44
N LEU A 897 26.97 24.85 1.09
CA LEU A 897 27.06 24.22 2.41
C LEU A 897 26.30 25.01 3.48
N TYR A 898 26.39 26.34 3.46
CA TYR A 898 25.64 27.20 4.36
C TYR A 898 24.14 27.03 4.18
N SER A 899 23.67 26.77 2.96
CA SER A 899 22.25 26.50 2.71
C SER A 899 21.71 25.28 3.49
N LEU A 900 22.55 24.31 3.85
CA LEU A 900 22.15 23.15 4.66
C LEU A 900 21.98 23.50 6.15
N ILE A 901 22.83 24.38 6.65
CA ILE A 901 22.94 24.70 8.08
C ILE A 901 22.01 25.86 8.44
N GLY A 902 22.04 26.95 7.66
CA GLY A 902 21.31 28.18 7.94
C GLY A 902 21.84 28.97 9.15
N PRO A 903 21.06 29.93 9.67
CA PRO A 903 19.72 30.32 9.22
C PRO A 903 19.74 31.00 7.84
N TRP A 904 18.65 30.88 7.08
CA TRP A 904 18.52 31.55 5.79
C TRP A 904 18.09 32.99 5.92
N PHE A 905 17.13 33.27 6.81
CA PHE A 905 16.70 34.63 7.17
C PHE A 905 15.83 34.60 8.42
N LEU A 906 15.68 35.79 9.01
CA LEU A 906 14.69 36.08 10.06
C LEU A 906 13.51 36.82 9.45
N ALA A 907 12.29 36.48 9.86
CA ALA A 907 11.08 37.02 9.26
C ALA A 907 9.93 37.11 10.26
N TYR A 908 9.00 38.04 10.05
CA TYR A 908 7.69 37.99 10.69
C TYR A 908 6.82 36.95 9.98
N LEU A 909 6.99 35.68 10.37
CA LEU A 909 6.30 34.54 9.77
C LEU A 909 4.81 34.52 10.14
N VAL A 910 4.48 35.12 11.28
CA VAL A 910 3.13 35.44 11.76
C VAL A 910 3.16 36.84 12.42
N SER A 911 2.03 37.55 12.46
CA SER A 911 1.92 38.87 13.10
C SER A 911 2.52 38.85 14.49
N ASP A 912 3.37 39.83 14.77
CA ASP A 912 4.00 40.09 16.07
C ASP A 912 5.08 39.09 16.53
N TYR A 913 5.37 38.03 15.76
CA TYR A 913 6.41 37.05 16.11
C TYR A 913 7.47 36.91 15.01
N VAL A 914 8.74 37.10 15.41
CA VAL A 914 9.89 36.83 14.55
C VAL A 914 10.20 35.34 14.60
N GLY A 915 10.27 34.72 13.43
CA GLY A 915 10.72 33.35 13.26
C GLY A 915 12.03 33.25 12.49
N ILE A 916 12.68 32.10 12.63
CA ILE A 916 13.94 31.76 11.96
C ILE A 916 13.66 30.67 10.92
N VAL A 917 14.08 30.90 9.68
CA VAL A 917 13.84 29.98 8.56
C VAL A 917 15.11 29.21 8.21
N PHE A 918 14.97 27.90 8.09
CA PHE A 918 15.99 26.96 7.63
C PHE A 918 15.52 26.18 6.40
N ALA A 919 16.43 25.47 5.74
CA ALA A 919 16.07 24.54 4.66
C ALA A 919 15.08 23.47 5.11
N TRP A 920 15.22 23.01 6.36
CA TRP A 920 14.54 21.85 6.93
C TRP A 920 13.38 22.19 7.87
N GLY A 921 13.09 23.49 8.10
CA GLY A 921 11.96 23.91 8.92
C GLY A 921 12.04 25.34 9.43
N GLN A 922 11.11 25.70 10.30
CA GLN A 922 10.96 27.04 10.87
C GLN A 922 10.80 26.96 12.38
N PHE A 923 11.36 27.95 13.08
CA PHE A 923 11.14 28.11 14.52
C PHE A 923 10.41 29.42 14.79
N ILE A 924 9.29 29.36 15.50
CA ILE A 924 8.45 30.51 15.85
C ILE A 924 7.95 30.33 17.28
N ASP A 925 8.26 31.25 18.19
CA ASP A 925 7.78 31.24 19.59
C ASP A 925 7.91 29.87 20.31
N GLY A 926 9.04 29.19 20.12
CA GLY A 926 9.29 27.85 20.69
C GLY A 926 8.67 26.67 19.94
N TYR A 927 7.88 26.91 18.89
CA TYR A 927 7.33 25.88 18.01
C TYR A 927 8.29 25.60 16.85
N PHE A 928 8.53 24.31 16.59
CA PHE A 928 9.20 23.85 15.38
C PHE A 928 8.17 23.40 14.35
N LEU A 929 8.19 24.01 13.16
CA LEU A 929 7.35 23.63 12.03
C LEU A 929 8.22 22.95 10.97
N PRO A 930 8.06 21.65 10.74
CA PRO A 930 8.80 20.94 9.71
C PRO A 930 8.24 21.31 8.34
N VAL A 931 8.92 22.22 7.65
CA VAL A 931 8.50 22.66 6.32
C VAL A 931 9.36 21.97 5.26
N GLY A 932 8.71 21.23 4.36
CA GLY A 932 9.37 20.60 3.19
C GLY A 932 9.40 21.48 1.94
N PHE A 933 8.58 22.54 1.87
CA PHE A 933 8.52 23.43 0.71
C PHE A 933 9.73 24.38 0.60
N THR A 934 10.42 24.64 1.71
CA THR A 934 11.69 25.40 1.76
C THR A 934 12.77 24.76 0.88
N PHE A 935 12.82 23.43 0.79
CA PHE A 935 13.75 22.71 -0.08
C PHE A 935 13.58 23.08 -1.57
N VAL A 936 12.36 23.38 -2.02
CA VAL A 936 12.10 23.79 -3.41
C VAL A 936 12.82 25.09 -3.73
N PHE A 937 12.69 26.11 -2.87
CA PHE A 937 13.38 27.37 -3.05
C PHE A 937 14.90 27.17 -3.08
N SER A 938 15.43 26.38 -2.16
CA SER A 938 16.86 26.05 -2.16
C SER A 938 17.34 25.41 -3.45
N ALA A 939 16.63 24.39 -3.93
CA ALA A 939 16.95 23.72 -5.18
C ALA A 939 16.92 24.70 -6.36
N ILE A 940 15.92 25.58 -6.42
CA ILE A 940 15.80 26.65 -7.42
C ILE A 940 17.01 27.59 -7.36
N PHE A 941 17.37 28.10 -6.18
CA PHE A 941 18.49 29.04 -6.05
C PHE A 941 19.82 28.39 -6.46
N ILE A 942 20.02 27.13 -6.12
CA ILE A 942 21.22 26.37 -6.52
C ILE A 942 21.24 26.12 -8.03
N MET A 943 20.15 25.62 -8.61
CA MET A 943 20.10 25.19 -10.01
C MET A 943 20.04 26.35 -11.00
N ILE A 944 19.33 27.42 -10.68
CA ILE A 944 19.10 28.55 -11.59
C ILE A 944 20.20 29.61 -11.46
N PHE A 945 20.74 29.85 -10.26
CA PHE A 945 21.70 30.92 -10.04
C PHE A 945 23.11 30.39 -9.74
N HIS A 946 23.28 29.60 -8.68
CA HIS A 946 24.61 29.18 -8.23
C HIS A 946 25.35 28.31 -9.27
N LEU A 947 24.69 27.28 -9.81
CA LEU A 947 25.31 26.35 -10.75
C LEU A 947 25.69 27.03 -12.08
N PRO A 948 24.82 27.83 -12.73
CA PRO A 948 25.20 28.60 -13.92
C PRO A 948 26.28 29.66 -13.65
N PHE A 949 26.27 30.27 -12.46
CA PHE A 949 27.31 31.21 -12.04
C PHE A 949 28.66 30.49 -11.93
N MET A 950 28.71 29.34 -11.25
CA MET A 950 29.93 28.53 -11.09
C MET A 950 30.49 28.09 -12.46
N VAL A 951 29.63 27.61 -13.37
CA VAL A 951 30.03 27.25 -14.73
C VAL A 951 30.59 28.46 -15.48
N SER A 952 29.92 29.61 -15.43
CA SER A 952 30.37 30.83 -16.11
C SER A 952 31.70 31.35 -15.54
N LEU A 953 31.86 31.30 -14.21
CA LEU A 953 33.09 31.67 -13.53
C LEU A 953 34.26 30.74 -13.91
N SER A 954 34.01 29.43 -14.07
CA SER A 954 35.03 28.48 -14.55
C SER A 954 35.52 28.82 -15.96
N ILE A 955 34.65 29.38 -16.80
CA ILE A 955 35.02 29.86 -18.14
C ILE A 955 35.89 31.11 -18.06
N ILE A 956 35.58 32.04 -17.14
CA ILE A 956 36.40 33.24 -16.90
C ILE A 956 37.82 32.84 -16.47
N VAL A 957 37.94 31.94 -15.48
CA VAL A 957 39.24 31.44 -15.00
C VAL A 957 40.04 30.79 -16.13
N TYR A 958 39.40 29.99 -16.98
CA TYR A 958 40.04 29.40 -18.16
C TYR A 958 40.50 30.44 -19.17
N LEU A 959 39.65 31.43 -19.51
CA LEU A 959 40.03 32.48 -20.45
C LEU A 959 41.20 33.32 -19.91
N ARG A 960 41.24 33.54 -18.59
CA ARG A 960 42.33 34.23 -17.91
C ARG A 960 43.64 33.43 -17.96
N TYR A 961 43.57 32.12 -17.75
CA TYR A 961 44.72 31.22 -17.93
C TYR A 961 45.27 31.29 -19.36
N VAL A 962 44.40 31.20 -20.37
CA VAL A 962 44.81 31.29 -21.80
C VAL A 962 45.43 32.66 -22.12
N GLU A 963 44.88 33.75 -21.58
CA GLU A 963 45.42 35.09 -21.74
C GLU A 963 46.86 35.20 -21.20
N ILE A 964 47.12 34.70 -19.99
CA ILE A 964 48.44 34.72 -19.34
C ILE A 964 49.44 33.89 -20.15
N GLU A 965 49.08 32.65 -20.52
CA GLU A 965 49.94 31.79 -21.36
C GLU A 965 50.27 32.45 -22.71
N THR A 966 49.29 33.12 -23.34
CA THR A 966 49.50 33.83 -24.62
C THR A 966 50.42 35.04 -24.45
N ASN A 967 50.43 35.68 -23.27
CA ASN A 967 51.28 36.83 -22.95
C ASN A 967 52.69 36.40 -22.51
N ASP A 968 52.87 35.29 -21.77
CA ASP A 968 54.18 34.77 -21.36
C ASP A 968 55.02 34.28 -22.55
N GLN A 969 54.38 33.80 -23.61
CA GLN A 969 55.02 33.53 -24.90
C GLN A 969 55.57 34.79 -25.61
N ASN A 970 55.42 36.01 -25.06
CA ASN A 970 56.10 37.20 -25.59
C ASN A 970 57.61 37.22 -25.27
N GLY A 971 58.07 36.41 -24.30
CA GLY A 971 59.48 36.37 -23.88
C GLY A 971 60.38 35.43 -24.70
N ASN A 972 59.82 34.57 -25.54
CA ASN A 972 60.56 33.61 -26.37
C ASN A 972 60.47 33.98 -27.86
N GLU A 973 61.60 34.29 -28.49
CA GLU A 973 61.73 34.79 -29.88
C GLU A 973 61.35 33.79 -31.01
N HIS A 974 60.58 32.73 -30.74
CA HIS A 974 60.34 31.62 -31.69
C HIS A 974 58.86 31.29 -31.97
N THR A 975 58.01 32.29 -32.21
CA THR A 975 56.61 32.04 -32.64
C THR A 975 56.30 32.66 -34.01
N ASP A 976 55.87 31.83 -34.98
CA ASP A 976 55.49 32.20 -36.37
C ASP A 976 54.22 33.08 -36.50
N GLU A 977 53.58 33.49 -35.40
CA GLU A 977 52.34 34.28 -35.44
C GLU A 977 52.59 35.79 -35.58
N SER A 978 51.93 36.43 -36.57
CA SER A 978 52.04 37.88 -36.75
C SER A 978 51.52 38.69 -35.55
N PRO A 979 52.14 39.83 -35.18
CA PRO A 979 51.69 40.69 -34.08
C PRO A 979 50.22 41.15 -34.21
N ARG A 980 49.72 41.30 -35.44
CA ARG A 980 48.33 41.66 -35.75
C ARG A 980 47.36 40.54 -35.42
N THR A 981 47.70 39.29 -35.77
CA THR A 981 46.89 38.10 -35.47
C THR A 981 46.81 37.87 -33.96
N ARG A 982 47.94 38.02 -33.27
CA ARG A 982 48.04 37.88 -31.80
C ARG A 982 47.18 38.92 -31.05
N LYS A 983 47.30 40.20 -31.43
CA LYS A 983 46.47 41.28 -30.87
C LYS A 983 44.97 41.05 -31.10
N ARG A 984 44.60 40.49 -32.26
CA ARG A 984 43.20 40.13 -32.59
C ARG A 984 42.70 38.98 -31.72
N ASN A 985 43.53 37.98 -31.44
CA ASN A 985 43.20 36.83 -30.59
C ASN A 985 43.05 37.23 -29.12
N LEU A 986 43.98 38.03 -28.58
CA LEU A 986 43.87 38.61 -27.23
C LEU A 986 42.58 39.44 -27.08
N ASN A 987 42.28 40.31 -28.05
CA ASN A 987 41.02 41.07 -28.04
C ASN A 987 39.77 40.17 -28.05
N ARG A 988 39.80 39.02 -28.73
CA ARG A 988 38.70 38.05 -28.71
C ARG A 988 38.56 37.38 -27.34
N ILE A 989 39.67 37.02 -26.69
CA ILE A 989 39.70 36.44 -25.35
C ILE A 989 39.13 37.45 -24.34
N PHE A 990 39.62 38.70 -24.35
CA PHE A 990 39.10 39.78 -23.51
C PHE A 990 37.60 39.98 -23.69
N LYS A 991 37.11 40.11 -24.93
CA LYS A 991 35.67 40.26 -25.21
C LYS A 991 34.85 39.09 -24.66
N LYS A 992 35.30 37.85 -24.85
CA LYS A 992 34.62 36.66 -24.30
C LYS A 992 34.66 36.66 -22.77
N MET A 993 35.78 37.02 -22.16
CA MET A 993 35.94 37.06 -20.70
C MET A 993 34.96 38.06 -20.05
N TYR A 994 34.90 39.28 -20.58
CA TYR A 994 33.95 40.30 -20.10
C TYR A 994 32.49 39.94 -20.43
N PHE A 995 32.22 39.21 -21.52
CA PHE A 995 30.88 38.69 -21.81
C PHE A 995 30.41 37.68 -20.74
N TYR A 996 31.26 36.72 -20.34
CA TYR A 996 30.92 35.80 -19.25
C TYR A 996 30.88 36.50 -17.88
N ALA A 997 31.72 37.51 -17.65
CA ALA A 997 31.60 38.35 -16.45
C ALA A 997 30.26 39.09 -16.41
N LEU A 998 29.78 39.62 -17.54
CA LEU A 998 28.46 40.21 -17.66
C LEU A 998 27.34 39.19 -17.38
N ILE A 999 27.46 37.95 -17.87
CA ILE A 999 26.53 36.86 -17.53
C ILE A 999 26.50 36.63 -16.01
N CYS A 1000 27.67 36.55 -15.36
CA CYS A 1000 27.74 36.39 -13.90
C CYS A 1000 27.10 37.57 -13.15
N VAL A 1001 27.28 38.81 -13.62
CA VAL A 1001 26.62 40.00 -13.06
C VAL A 1001 25.11 39.92 -13.25
N ILE A 1002 24.63 39.53 -14.44
CA ILE A 1002 23.20 39.36 -14.71
C ILE A 1002 22.61 38.27 -13.80
N LEU A 1003 23.25 37.11 -13.66
CA LEU A 1003 22.81 36.04 -12.76
C LEU A 1003 22.74 36.52 -11.31
N THR A 1004 23.73 37.29 -10.86
CA THR A 1004 23.77 37.87 -9.52
C THR A 1004 22.63 38.88 -9.30
N ALA A 1005 22.38 39.75 -10.28
CA ALA A 1005 21.27 40.69 -10.26
C ALA A 1005 19.91 39.96 -10.29
N SER A 1006 19.76 38.93 -11.11
CA SER A 1006 18.56 38.10 -11.18
C SER A 1006 18.31 37.37 -9.86
N GLN A 1007 19.35 36.87 -9.18
CA GLN A 1007 19.21 36.28 -7.86
C GLN A 1007 18.73 37.29 -6.82
N PHE A 1008 19.31 38.51 -6.81
CA PHE A 1008 18.88 39.59 -5.94
C PHE A 1008 17.40 39.95 -6.17
N CYS A 1009 16.99 40.08 -7.44
CA CYS A 1009 15.60 40.29 -7.80
C CYS A 1009 14.70 39.13 -7.39
N ALA A 1010 15.14 37.88 -7.54
CA ALA A 1010 14.38 36.71 -7.10
C ALA A 1010 14.21 36.70 -5.57
N ALA A 1011 15.18 37.19 -4.81
CA ALA A 1011 15.07 37.29 -3.36
C ALA A 1011 14.08 38.37 -2.88
N LEU A 1012 13.68 39.33 -3.73
CA LEU A 1012 12.60 40.29 -3.43
C LEU A 1012 11.25 39.60 -3.14
N ILE A 1013 11.10 38.35 -3.59
CA ILE A 1013 9.93 37.55 -3.27
C ILE A 1013 9.70 37.39 -1.76
N PHE A 1014 10.79 37.31 -0.97
CA PHE A 1014 10.74 37.21 0.48
C PHE A 1014 10.44 38.56 1.13
N TYR A 1015 10.81 39.67 0.49
CA TYR A 1015 10.38 41.01 0.91
C TYR A 1015 8.86 41.15 0.80
N TRP A 1016 8.26 40.73 -0.32
CA TRP A 1016 6.82 40.83 -0.49
C TRP A 1016 6.03 39.87 0.41
N ALA A 1017 6.59 38.70 0.73
CA ALA A 1017 5.97 37.72 1.61
C ALA A 1017 6.06 38.09 3.11
N TYR A 1018 7.24 38.55 3.56
CA TYR A 1018 7.57 38.64 4.99
C TYR A 1018 8.13 40.01 5.42
N GLY A 1019 8.27 40.97 4.50
CA GLY A 1019 8.71 42.34 4.77
C GLY A 1019 10.23 42.54 4.76
N PHE A 1020 10.64 43.74 5.20
CA PHE A 1020 12.03 44.21 5.10
C PHE A 1020 13.05 43.35 5.85
N LEU A 1021 12.71 42.86 7.05
CA LEU A 1021 13.60 42.02 7.86
C LEU A 1021 14.02 40.73 7.13
N ALA A 1022 13.06 40.09 6.46
CA ALA A 1022 13.29 38.86 5.70
C ALA A 1022 14.20 39.07 4.50
N PHE A 1023 14.19 40.28 3.93
CA PHE A 1023 15.04 40.63 2.79
C PHE A 1023 16.47 40.95 3.23
N ILE A 1024 16.63 41.81 4.25
CA ILE A 1024 17.96 42.25 4.68
C ILE A 1024 18.75 41.17 5.40
N THR A 1025 18.09 40.16 5.99
CA THR A 1025 18.75 39.02 6.64
C THR A 1025 18.90 37.82 5.69
N ASN A 1026 18.47 37.94 4.43
CA ASN A 1026 18.43 36.84 3.49
C ASN A 1026 19.82 36.41 3.02
N PHE A 1027 20.16 35.16 3.27
CA PHE A 1027 21.37 34.53 2.77
C PHE A 1027 21.56 34.70 1.25
N TYR A 1028 20.48 34.54 0.46
CA TYR A 1028 20.59 34.68 -0.99
C TYR A 1028 20.90 36.13 -1.41
N VAL A 1029 20.50 37.13 -0.62
CA VAL A 1029 20.89 38.54 -0.82
C VAL A 1029 22.37 38.74 -0.45
N TRP A 1030 22.80 38.22 0.70
CA TRP A 1030 24.19 38.35 1.17
C TRP A 1030 25.21 37.57 0.34
N SER A 1031 24.78 36.54 -0.38
CA SER A 1031 25.66 35.84 -1.34
C SER A 1031 25.97 36.68 -2.60
N CYS A 1032 25.15 37.70 -2.93
CA CYS A 1032 25.37 38.53 -4.12
C CYS A 1032 26.67 39.36 -4.05
N PRO A 1033 26.99 40.08 -2.95
CA PRO A 1033 28.30 40.71 -2.77
C PRO A 1033 29.47 39.73 -2.91
N VAL A 1034 29.34 38.50 -2.40
CA VAL A 1034 30.35 37.45 -2.54
C VAL A 1034 30.54 37.08 -4.01
N TYR A 1035 29.46 36.92 -4.77
CA TYR A 1035 29.54 36.67 -6.22
C TYR A 1035 30.24 37.80 -6.98
N LEU A 1036 29.93 39.07 -6.66
CA LEU A 1036 30.62 40.22 -7.28
C LEU A 1036 32.12 40.22 -6.95
N MET A 1037 32.48 39.88 -5.72
CA MET A 1037 33.88 39.72 -5.31
C MET A 1037 34.57 38.58 -6.06
N LEU A 1038 33.91 37.44 -6.25
CA LEU A 1038 34.44 36.30 -7.00
C LEU A 1038 34.69 36.62 -8.47
N ILE A 1039 33.80 37.39 -9.11
CA ILE A 1039 34.01 37.89 -10.48
C ILE A 1039 35.29 38.75 -10.53
N ARG A 1040 35.44 39.68 -9.57
CA ARG A 1040 36.62 40.55 -9.49
C ARG A 1040 37.90 39.73 -9.27
N PHE A 1041 37.88 38.72 -8.41
CA PHE A 1041 39.03 37.85 -8.18
C PHE A 1041 39.38 37.04 -9.43
N ALA A 1042 38.41 36.45 -10.12
CA ALA A 1042 38.66 35.69 -11.34
C ALA A 1042 39.24 36.55 -12.47
N LEU A 1043 38.81 37.81 -12.61
CA LEU A 1043 39.36 38.74 -13.61
C LEU A 1043 40.79 39.21 -13.27
N ASN A 1044 41.17 39.20 -11.99
CA ASN A 1044 42.46 39.71 -11.51
C ASN A 1044 43.48 38.62 -11.20
N LEU A 1045 43.21 37.34 -11.54
CA LEU A 1045 44.22 36.29 -11.39
C LEU A 1045 45.47 36.63 -12.20
N ASP A 1046 46.64 36.30 -11.67
CA ASP A 1046 47.92 36.52 -12.34
C ASP A 1046 48.70 35.21 -12.53
N GLY A 1047 49.89 35.30 -13.15
CA GLY A 1047 50.72 34.12 -13.41
C GLY A 1047 51.12 33.36 -12.13
N HIS A 1048 51.25 34.04 -10.98
CA HIS A 1048 51.58 33.36 -9.73
C HIS A 1048 50.45 32.45 -9.24
N ASP A 1049 49.20 32.84 -9.47
CA ASP A 1049 48.02 32.02 -9.13
C ASP A 1049 47.95 30.71 -9.97
N PHE A 1050 48.67 30.63 -11.10
CA PHE A 1050 48.75 29.43 -11.96
C PHE A 1050 50.12 28.69 -11.92
N LYS A 1051 51.15 29.26 -11.29
CA LYS A 1051 52.52 28.66 -11.19
C LYS A 1051 52.57 27.20 -10.69
N PRO A 1052 51.78 26.78 -9.68
CA PRO A 1052 51.74 25.39 -9.24
C PRO A 1052 51.28 24.41 -10.34
N MET A 1053 50.55 24.90 -11.35
CA MET A 1053 50.09 24.13 -12.50
C MET A 1053 51.10 24.13 -13.64
N GLN A 1054 51.87 25.20 -13.83
CA GLN A 1054 52.87 25.31 -14.91
C GLN A 1054 54.09 24.39 -14.73
N ASN A 1055 54.50 24.11 -13.48
CA ASN A 1055 55.68 23.28 -13.17
C ASN A 1055 55.51 21.76 -13.40
N LYS A 1056 54.30 21.30 -13.75
CA LYS A 1056 54.00 19.88 -13.98
C LYS A 1056 53.89 19.65 -15.50
N THR A 1057 54.89 18.98 -16.09
CA THR A 1057 55.05 18.68 -17.54
C THR A 1057 53.81 18.07 -18.22
N THR A 1058 52.87 17.53 -17.44
CA THR A 1058 51.62 16.92 -17.89
C THR A 1058 50.56 17.92 -18.37
N TYR A 1059 50.52 19.16 -17.85
CA TYR A 1059 49.46 20.13 -18.19
C TYR A 1059 49.57 20.70 -19.60
N GLN A 1060 50.80 20.93 -20.09
CA GLN A 1060 51.04 21.36 -21.47
C GLN A 1060 50.48 20.37 -22.48
N SER A 1061 50.41 19.07 -22.18
CA SER A 1061 49.83 18.06 -23.09
C SER A 1061 48.30 18.15 -23.25
N CYS A 1062 47.62 18.74 -22.26
CA CYS A 1062 46.17 18.93 -22.28
C CYS A 1062 45.76 20.23 -22.98
N SER A 1063 46.60 21.28 -22.92
CA SER A 1063 46.39 22.53 -23.65
C SER A 1063 46.86 22.45 -25.11
N THR A 1064 47.99 21.81 -25.40
CA THR A 1064 48.57 21.75 -26.77
C THR A 1064 47.75 20.89 -27.73
N ARG A 1065 47.08 19.83 -27.26
CA ARG A 1065 46.14 19.04 -28.09
C ARG A 1065 44.88 19.82 -28.50
N ASP A 1066 44.49 20.86 -27.76
CA ASP A 1066 43.33 21.68 -28.15
C ASP A 1066 43.71 22.77 -29.18
N ASN A 1067 44.98 23.22 -29.22
CA ASN A 1067 45.50 24.19 -30.20
C ASN A 1067 45.78 23.56 -31.58
N ILE A 1068 46.25 22.30 -31.65
CA ILE A 1068 46.52 21.60 -32.91
C ILE A 1068 45.21 21.30 -33.69
N ASP A 1069 44.10 21.05 -32.99
CA ASP A 1069 42.79 20.74 -33.60
C ASP A 1069 41.84 21.95 -33.76
N GLU A 1070 42.31 23.18 -33.51
CA GLU A 1070 41.60 24.44 -33.88
C GLU A 1070 42.14 25.07 -35.17
N GLN A 1071 43.27 24.58 -35.69
CA GLN A 1071 43.85 24.95 -36.98
C GLN A 1071 43.36 24.07 -38.16
N ASN A 1072 42.58 23.01 -37.89
CA ASN A 1072 41.96 22.13 -38.90
C ASN A 1072 40.46 22.35 -39.02
#